data_AF-A0A8J4TIH0-F1
#
_entry.id   AF-A0A8J4TIH0-F1
#
_cell.length_a   1.000
_cell.length_b   1.000
_cell.length_c   1.000
_cell.angle_alpha   90.00
_cell.angle_beta   90.00
_cell.angle_gamma   90.00
#
_symmetry.space_group_name_H-M   'P 1'
#
loop_
_entity.id
_entity.type
_entity.pdbx_description
1 polymer ?
#
loop_
_entity_poly.entity_id
_entity_poly.type
_entity_poly.pdbx_seq_one_letter_code
_entity_poly.pdbx_strand_id
1 'polypeptide(L)'
;MDSCSRYPHSLRAVMSMISGGNGTCETSRPAKLIIGDSASTQCMILSRVLSPMNLPMISYLATCMCFSNRREYPNFFRTISSDMFQARTMVQMAKRFGWTWVGAVVEENDYGLQALQAFKEETKGTGICLAFVSTIFRERLEKDVDRAVKLMQSSSARVIIVFVWDKDVEMFLTELVHRNVTGRQFLASEVWSTSSLLLNNPDLTTIAQGTLGVAVRSAPIPGFEKHLRELHPRQYPQDTILRELWERTFGCSPVLNNMVDSQSGLPPCSGKESLKDVQNSVTDVTNLRATYNMYLAVYAAAYALHSLLQCTTPNSSDPTMATGCSSPDIITAQQLLEHLTLVNFTTQLGEKFYFQDGETPAVYDIVNWQRGPGGALQYVLIGRLEGSNLIINESAISWPGNMVPVSVCTAECPQGARKVIKKGLPVCCFDCLPCAEGEFSNVTVCEVVVGATQEENCVYLDRAQHLDTVGLFKDGDVIIGALINFYMLPPTLDLSFTEEPYLQPCYEFQESTVQWAQAVVFAVDEINRNPSLLPGVRLGYRIMDSCSRYPHSLRSVMSLISGGNGTCETTRPAKIIIGEATSTQSMILSRVLSSLHVPMISYLATCVCLSNKREYPNFFRTIPSDIYQARTMAQMAKRFGWTWVGAVVEDNDYGLQAVQAFREETKGTDICLAFVSTIFRERLSKDVDRAVTVMQSSSARVIMVFAWYVDVEVFLIELVRRNVTDRQFLASEIWSTSSLLLSNPTLKTIAQGTLGVAVRSALIPGLEKHLQDLHPSRYPQDMILRVLWEKTFGCSPGQNNTIASQSGLPPCSGKETLEGVKNGVTDVSNLRATYNVYLAVYAAAYALHSLLHCTEPNSSDPTMAPNCSSPDIITAQKLLEHLNLVNFTTQLGEKFYFQDGETPAVYDIVNWQRDPGGALQYVLIGRLEGSNLIINESAISWPGNSRKVFMIHIYSSV
;
A
#
# COMPACT_ATOMS: atom_id res chain seq x y z
N MET A 1 0.10 24.13 28.84
CA MET A 1 -0.14 24.94 27.63
C MET A 1 -1.21 24.24 26.82
N ASP A 2 -2.18 24.98 26.27
CA ASP A 2 -3.25 24.41 25.46
C ASP A 2 -2.76 24.08 24.03
N SER A 3 -3.03 22.87 23.56
CA SER A 3 -2.72 22.44 22.20
C SER A 3 -3.79 22.86 21.19
N CYS A 4 -4.97 23.28 21.66
CA CYS A 4 -6.15 23.58 20.84
C CYS A 4 -6.49 22.45 19.84
N SER A 5 -6.05 21.21 20.12
CA SER A 5 -6.07 20.08 19.19
C SER A 5 -5.51 20.40 17.80
N ARG A 6 -4.53 21.31 17.69
CA ARG A 6 -3.94 21.74 16.42
C ARG A 6 -2.42 21.71 16.47
N TYR A 7 -1.82 21.05 15.48
CA TYR A 7 -0.37 20.83 15.44
C TYR A 7 0.49 22.10 15.61
N PRO A 8 0.15 23.30 15.07
CA PRO A 8 1.00 24.49 15.26
C PRO A 8 1.04 24.95 16.72
N HIS A 9 -0.08 24.78 17.44
CA HIS A 9 -0.18 25.15 18.86
C HIS A 9 0.58 24.14 19.73
N SER A 10 0.40 22.83 19.47
CA SER A 10 1.15 21.76 20.14
C SER A 10 2.66 21.94 19.96
N LEU A 11 3.12 22.23 18.73
CA LEU A 11 4.53 22.44 18.42
C LEU A 11 5.08 23.69 19.11
N ARG A 12 4.36 24.82 19.06
CA ARG A 12 4.77 26.05 19.76
C ARG A 12 4.90 25.82 21.26
N ALA A 13 3.95 25.10 21.86
CA ALA A 13 3.97 24.77 23.27
C ALA A 13 5.21 23.93 23.64
N VAL A 14 5.45 22.84 22.90
CA VAL A 14 6.61 21.97 23.12
C VAL A 14 7.92 22.74 22.92
N MET A 15 8.03 23.55 21.87
CA MET A 15 9.22 24.38 21.62
C MET A 15 9.49 25.34 22.79
N SER A 16 8.46 25.97 23.36
CA SER A 16 8.62 26.82 24.53
C SER A 16 9.05 26.05 25.79
N MET A 17 8.61 24.80 25.95
CA MET A 17 8.96 23.95 27.09
C MET A 17 10.42 23.48 27.02
N ILE A 18 10.93 23.20 25.82
CA ILE A 18 12.32 22.76 25.62
C ILE A 18 13.30 23.93 25.58
N SER A 19 12.85 25.15 25.22
CA SER A 19 13.71 26.33 25.12
C SER A 19 13.89 27.11 26.43
N GLY A 20 13.10 26.81 27.47
CA GLY A 20 13.22 27.51 28.77
C GLY A 20 12.57 28.90 28.83
N GLY A 21 11.53 29.18 28.04
CA GLY A 21 10.73 30.42 28.15
C GLY A 21 11.35 31.69 27.52
N ASN A 22 10.58 32.78 27.49
CA ASN A 22 10.74 34.01 26.69
C ASN A 22 12.15 34.65 26.69
N GLY A 23 13.01 34.26 25.75
CA GLY A 23 14.13 35.07 25.25
C GLY A 23 15.23 35.49 26.23
N THR A 24 15.09 35.18 27.52
CA THR A 24 16.09 35.39 28.56
C THR A 24 16.46 34.03 29.13
N CYS A 25 17.70 33.58 28.86
CA CYS A 25 18.23 32.27 29.25
C CYS A 25 18.34 32.02 30.77
N GLU A 26 17.72 32.81 31.64
CA GLU A 26 18.10 32.87 33.06
C GLU A 26 17.05 32.37 34.07
N THR A 27 15.81 32.02 33.70
CA THR A 27 14.79 31.75 34.74
C THR A 27 13.96 30.48 34.65
N SER A 28 13.95 29.70 33.55
CA SER A 28 13.20 28.43 33.53
C SER A 28 14.00 27.24 32.98
N ARG A 29 14.00 26.13 33.73
CA ARG A 29 14.70 24.89 33.36
C ARG A 29 13.92 24.20 32.22
N PRO A 30 14.59 23.72 31.16
CA PRO A 30 13.93 23.05 30.04
C PRO A 30 13.32 21.72 30.47
N ALA A 31 12.15 21.40 29.91
CA ALA A 31 11.46 20.14 30.19
C ALA A 31 12.31 18.93 29.76
N LYS A 32 12.32 17.88 30.59
CA LYS A 32 13.03 16.61 30.34
C LYS A 32 12.13 15.47 29.89
N LEU A 33 10.82 15.69 29.90
CA LEU A 33 9.78 14.76 29.47
C LEU A 33 8.53 15.56 29.12
N ILE A 34 7.79 15.12 28.10
CA ILE A 34 6.52 15.72 27.69
C ILE A 34 5.38 14.74 27.98
N ILE A 35 4.29 15.23 28.59
CA ILE A 35 3.04 14.47 28.70
C ILE A 35 2.01 15.11 27.77
N GLY A 36 1.38 14.29 26.92
CA GLY A 36 0.55 14.72 25.79
C GLY A 36 1.31 14.64 24.46
N ASP A 37 0.72 14.98 23.32
CA ASP A 37 -0.68 15.39 23.10
C ASP A 37 -1.66 14.21 23.16
N SER A 38 -2.94 14.48 22.92
CA SER A 38 -4.04 13.49 22.86
C SER A 38 -4.25 12.90 21.46
N ALA A 39 -4.05 13.68 20.41
CA ALA A 39 -4.38 13.27 19.05
C ALA A 39 -3.16 12.68 18.30
N SER A 40 -3.38 11.56 17.62
CA SER A 40 -2.34 10.76 16.96
C SER A 40 -1.50 11.56 15.95
N THR A 41 -2.13 12.37 15.09
CA THR A 41 -1.43 13.20 14.10
C THR A 41 -0.44 14.18 14.75
N GLN A 42 -0.87 14.88 15.81
CA GLN A 42 -0.07 15.83 16.58
C GLN A 42 1.07 15.10 17.28
N CYS A 43 0.79 13.96 17.90
CA CYS A 43 1.78 13.14 18.56
C CYS A 43 2.86 12.63 17.60
N MET A 44 2.53 12.27 16.37
CA MET A 44 3.52 11.87 15.38
C MET A 44 4.47 13.02 15.00
N ILE A 45 3.90 14.21 14.75
CA ILE A 45 4.69 15.41 14.44
C ILE A 45 5.63 15.74 15.61
N LEU A 46 5.08 15.76 16.84
CA LEU A 46 5.87 16.04 18.03
C LEU A 46 6.96 14.98 18.26
N SER A 47 6.64 13.69 18.11
CA SER A 47 7.62 12.61 18.33
C SER A 47 8.80 12.72 17.37
N ARG A 48 8.57 13.06 16.10
CA ARG A 48 9.64 13.28 15.12
C ARG A 48 10.54 14.47 15.47
N VAL A 49 9.97 15.51 16.06
CA VAL A 49 10.72 16.68 16.56
C VAL A 49 11.52 16.33 17.82
N LEU A 50 10.94 15.53 18.71
CA LEU A 50 11.54 15.20 20.00
C LEU A 50 12.59 14.08 19.93
N SER A 51 12.49 13.20 18.93
CA SER A 51 13.35 12.02 18.77
C SER A 51 14.84 12.36 18.67
N PRO A 52 15.29 13.35 17.88
CA PRO A 52 16.71 13.73 17.82
C PRO A 52 17.29 14.23 19.15
N MET A 53 16.44 14.66 20.09
CA MET A 53 16.85 15.15 21.41
C MET A 53 16.75 14.08 22.50
N ASN A 54 16.38 12.85 22.16
CA ASN A 54 16.05 11.78 23.10
C ASN A 54 15.03 12.21 24.16
N LEU A 55 14.14 13.17 23.83
CA LEU A 55 13.17 13.70 24.78
C LEU A 55 11.96 12.77 24.84
N PRO A 56 11.73 12.03 25.94
CA PRO A 56 10.61 11.12 26.01
C PRO A 56 9.28 11.87 26.03
N MET A 57 8.29 11.28 25.37
CA MET A 57 6.92 11.79 25.34
C MET A 57 5.94 10.69 25.72
N ILE A 58 5.04 10.96 26.66
CA ILE A 58 3.98 10.03 27.10
C ILE A 58 2.62 10.60 26.68
N SER A 59 2.00 10.03 25.66
CA SER A 59 0.61 10.37 25.30
C SER A 59 -0.39 9.62 26.18
N TYR A 60 -1.51 10.26 26.50
CA TYR A 60 -2.59 9.66 27.30
C TYR A 60 -3.79 9.18 26.45
N LEU A 61 -3.83 9.54 25.15
CA LEU A 61 -4.95 9.22 24.24
C LEU A 61 -4.55 8.95 22.77
N ALA A 62 -3.29 9.03 22.37
CA ALA A 62 -2.90 8.75 20.99
C ALA A 62 -2.79 7.25 20.72
N THR A 63 -3.81 6.71 20.06
CA THR A 63 -4.01 5.27 19.89
C THR A 63 -3.53 4.70 18.55
N CYS A 64 -3.03 5.53 17.61
CA CYS A 64 -2.64 5.00 16.27
C CYS A 64 -1.70 3.79 16.37
N MET A 65 -1.94 2.75 15.56
CA MET A 65 -1.02 1.61 15.41
C MET A 65 0.37 2.02 14.90
N CYS A 66 0.49 3.19 14.28
CA CYS A 66 1.72 3.84 13.83
C CYS A 66 2.82 3.80 14.90
N PHE A 67 2.46 4.07 16.15
CA PHE A 67 3.39 4.24 17.26
C PHE A 67 4.03 2.94 17.75
N SER A 68 3.50 1.77 17.34
CA SER A 68 4.11 0.48 17.63
C SER A 68 5.44 0.29 16.86
N ASN A 69 5.73 1.11 15.83
CA ASN A 69 7.02 1.12 15.15
C ASN A 69 8.09 1.86 15.99
N ARG A 70 8.78 1.13 16.87
CA ARG A 70 9.88 1.67 17.70
C ARG A 70 11.06 2.24 16.92
N ARG A 71 11.25 1.84 15.66
CA ARG A 71 12.31 2.41 14.82
C ARG A 71 12.00 3.84 14.41
N GLU A 72 10.73 4.16 14.22
CA GLU A 72 10.28 5.51 13.83
C GLU A 72 9.96 6.38 15.05
N TYR A 73 9.45 5.79 16.13
CA TYR A 73 9.06 6.49 17.35
C TYR A 73 9.80 5.94 18.60
N PRO A 74 11.13 6.02 18.66
CA PRO A 74 11.93 5.37 19.71
C PRO A 74 11.74 5.96 21.11
N ASN A 75 11.32 7.22 21.20
CA ASN A 75 11.13 8.00 22.43
C ASN A 75 9.65 8.22 22.79
N PHE A 76 8.73 7.59 22.07
CA PHE A 76 7.29 7.72 22.32
C PHE A 76 6.79 6.63 23.27
N PHE A 77 5.93 7.02 24.20
CA PHE A 77 5.23 6.14 25.12
C PHE A 77 3.76 6.53 25.17
N ARG A 78 2.90 5.60 25.59
CA ARG A 78 1.49 5.90 25.79
C ARG A 78 0.85 5.08 26.90
N THR A 79 0.03 5.75 27.72
CA THR A 79 -0.77 5.12 28.78
C THR A 79 -2.15 4.66 28.29
N ILE A 80 -2.24 4.38 27.00
CA ILE A 80 -3.39 3.79 26.32
C ILE A 80 -2.87 2.76 25.30
N SER A 81 -3.70 1.79 24.93
CA SER A 81 -3.34 0.74 23.98
C SER A 81 -3.61 1.14 22.53
N SER A 82 -3.01 0.39 21.60
CA SER A 82 -3.19 0.56 20.16
C SER A 82 -4.64 0.37 19.69
N ASP A 83 -5.07 1.15 18.69
CA ASP A 83 -6.33 0.98 17.94
C ASP A 83 -6.47 -0.42 17.34
N MET A 84 -5.36 -1.16 17.16
CA MET A 84 -5.37 -2.56 16.77
C MET A 84 -6.24 -3.42 17.70
N PHE A 85 -6.14 -3.23 19.01
CA PHE A 85 -6.91 -3.99 20.00
C PHE A 85 -8.40 -3.62 19.98
N GLN A 86 -8.69 -2.34 19.75
CA GLN A 86 -10.05 -1.86 19.60
C GLN A 86 -10.70 -2.36 18.32
N ALA A 87 -10.01 -2.31 17.19
CA ALA A 87 -10.45 -2.89 15.93
C ALA A 87 -10.71 -4.39 16.07
N ARG A 88 -9.79 -5.13 16.68
CA ARG A 88 -9.96 -6.55 17.01
C ARG A 88 -11.21 -6.79 17.85
N THR A 89 -11.45 -5.95 18.86
CA THR A 89 -12.64 -6.04 19.71
C THR A 89 -13.93 -5.85 18.92
N MET A 90 -13.98 -4.85 18.02
CA MET A 90 -15.11 -4.62 17.13
C MET A 90 -15.34 -5.80 16.18
N VAL A 91 -14.27 -6.41 15.65
CA VAL A 91 -14.36 -7.63 14.83
C VAL A 91 -14.86 -8.82 15.65
N GLN A 92 -14.39 -9.00 16.89
CA GLN A 92 -14.88 -10.06 17.77
C GLN A 92 -16.36 -9.89 18.13
N MET A 93 -16.82 -8.65 18.36
CA MET A 93 -18.25 -8.35 18.52
C MET A 93 -19.03 -8.70 17.25
N ALA A 94 -18.55 -8.28 16.08
CA ALA A 94 -19.19 -8.60 14.80
C ALA A 94 -19.30 -10.11 14.56
N LYS A 95 -18.24 -10.88 14.84
CA LYS A 95 -18.27 -12.35 14.78
C LYS A 95 -19.29 -12.94 15.76
N ARG A 96 -19.28 -12.50 17.01
CA ARG A 96 -20.15 -13.02 18.09
C ARG A 96 -21.63 -12.82 17.76
N PHE A 97 -21.99 -11.69 17.15
CA PHE A 97 -23.38 -11.37 16.81
C PHE A 97 -23.77 -11.68 15.35
N GLY A 98 -22.90 -12.38 14.60
CA GLY A 98 -23.19 -12.80 13.22
C GLY A 98 -23.28 -11.66 12.20
N TRP A 99 -22.61 -10.53 12.45
CA TRP A 99 -22.58 -9.39 11.55
C TRP A 99 -21.48 -9.55 10.51
N THR A 100 -21.87 -9.73 9.26
CA THR A 100 -20.93 -9.90 8.13
C THR A 100 -20.94 -8.73 7.16
N TRP A 101 -21.86 -7.77 7.34
CA TRP A 101 -22.02 -6.61 6.46
C TRP A 101 -22.06 -5.33 7.27
N VAL A 102 -20.97 -4.56 7.22
CA VAL A 102 -20.71 -3.44 8.15
C VAL A 102 -20.34 -2.18 7.38
N GLY A 103 -20.93 -1.03 7.71
CA GLY A 103 -20.48 0.27 7.20
C GLY A 103 -19.41 0.88 8.09
N ALA A 104 -18.55 1.74 7.55
CA ALA A 104 -17.57 2.49 8.35
C ALA A 104 -17.64 3.99 8.06
N VAL A 105 -17.64 4.81 9.12
CA VAL A 105 -17.50 6.26 9.09
C VAL A 105 -16.27 6.62 9.92
N VAL A 106 -15.26 7.19 9.29
CA VAL A 106 -13.97 7.45 9.96
C VAL A 106 -13.47 8.85 9.69
N GLU A 107 -12.69 9.41 10.60
CA GLU A 107 -12.08 10.72 10.39
C GLU A 107 -10.93 10.66 9.37
N GLU A 108 -10.79 11.70 8.55
CA GLU A 108 -9.72 11.83 7.54
C GLU A 108 -8.40 12.30 8.17
N ASN A 109 -7.90 11.51 9.12
CA ASN A 109 -6.61 11.72 9.79
C ASN A 109 -5.96 10.38 10.18
N ASP A 110 -4.82 10.44 10.87
CA ASP A 110 -4.05 9.26 11.23
C ASP A 110 -4.71 8.40 12.32
N TYR A 111 -5.70 8.91 13.05
CA TYR A 111 -6.51 8.12 13.96
C TYR A 111 -7.54 7.30 13.16
N GLY A 112 -8.44 7.99 12.42
CA GLY A 112 -9.55 7.33 11.73
C GLY A 112 -9.10 6.37 10.61
N LEU A 113 -8.14 6.77 9.78
CA LEU A 113 -7.67 5.95 8.65
C LEU A 113 -6.89 4.71 9.10
N GLN A 114 -6.09 4.83 10.16
CA GLN A 114 -5.30 3.72 10.67
C GLN A 114 -6.15 2.74 11.48
N ALA A 115 -7.15 3.23 12.22
CA ALA A 115 -8.16 2.38 12.83
C ALA A 115 -8.96 1.58 11.78
N LEU A 116 -9.34 2.21 10.66
CA LEU A 116 -9.97 1.50 9.54
C LEU A 116 -9.04 0.43 8.95
N GLN A 117 -7.75 0.73 8.81
CA GLN A 117 -6.77 -0.21 8.31
C GLN A 117 -6.59 -1.40 9.27
N ALA A 118 -6.51 -1.15 10.57
CA ALA A 118 -6.48 -2.19 11.60
C ALA A 118 -7.74 -3.07 11.55
N PHE A 119 -8.92 -2.46 11.37
CA PHE A 119 -10.16 -3.21 11.20
C PHE A 119 -10.12 -4.10 9.95
N LYS A 120 -9.66 -3.57 8.80
CA LYS A 120 -9.50 -4.37 7.57
C LYS A 120 -8.56 -5.55 7.78
N GLU A 121 -7.45 -5.36 8.49
CA GLU A 121 -6.51 -6.44 8.80
C GLU A 121 -7.16 -7.53 9.66
N GLU A 122 -7.84 -7.15 10.73
CA GLU A 122 -8.49 -8.08 11.65
C GLU A 122 -9.70 -8.80 11.00
N THR A 123 -10.29 -8.24 9.94
CA THR A 123 -11.38 -8.89 9.18
C THR A 123 -10.91 -9.89 8.12
N LYS A 124 -9.61 -9.99 7.81
CA LYS A 124 -9.11 -10.97 6.82
C LYS A 124 -9.44 -12.39 7.23
N GLY A 125 -10.07 -13.15 6.32
CA GLY A 125 -10.47 -14.54 6.57
C GLY A 125 -11.63 -14.72 7.55
N THR A 126 -12.31 -13.64 7.96
CA THR A 126 -13.40 -13.70 8.96
C THR A 126 -14.80 -13.76 8.36
N GLY A 127 -14.93 -13.50 7.05
CA GLY A 127 -16.23 -13.38 6.37
C GLY A 127 -16.96 -12.05 6.61
N ILE A 128 -16.36 -11.11 7.34
CA ILE A 128 -16.89 -9.76 7.56
C ILE A 128 -16.42 -8.84 6.44
N CYS A 129 -17.33 -8.10 5.82
CA CYS A 129 -17.00 -7.12 4.78
C CYS A 129 -17.49 -5.72 5.12
N LEU A 130 -16.82 -4.74 4.50
CA LEU A 130 -17.25 -3.35 4.51
C LEU A 130 -18.22 -3.07 3.36
N ALA A 131 -19.43 -2.64 3.72
CA ALA A 131 -20.47 -2.23 2.79
C ALA A 131 -20.18 -0.88 2.13
N PHE A 132 -19.62 0.04 2.91
CA PHE A 132 -19.12 1.33 2.46
C PHE A 132 -18.11 1.86 3.48
N VAL A 133 -17.28 2.80 3.02
CA VAL A 133 -16.41 3.61 3.88
C VAL A 133 -16.67 5.07 3.53
N SER A 134 -16.99 5.87 4.54
CA SER A 134 -17.08 7.33 4.40
C SER A 134 -16.05 8.00 5.31
N THR A 135 -15.33 8.97 4.77
CA THR A 135 -14.44 9.81 5.56
C THR A 135 -15.13 11.10 5.99
N ILE A 136 -14.77 11.62 7.16
CA ILE A 136 -15.17 12.92 7.68
C ILE A 136 -13.94 13.78 7.90
N PHE A 137 -13.89 14.95 7.26
CA PHE A 137 -12.87 15.96 7.50
C PHE A 137 -13.48 17.21 8.12
N ARG A 138 -12.88 17.71 9.20
CA ARG A 138 -13.48 18.74 10.05
C ARG A 138 -13.74 20.06 9.30
N GLU A 139 -12.87 20.42 8.36
CA GLU A 139 -12.99 21.62 7.53
C GLU A 139 -14.11 21.50 6.48
N ARG A 140 -14.61 20.28 6.23
CA ARG A 140 -15.68 19.97 5.26
C ARG A 140 -16.84 19.21 5.90
N LEU A 141 -17.01 19.37 7.21
CA LEU A 141 -17.80 18.48 8.04
C LEU A 141 -19.24 18.31 7.57
N GLU A 142 -19.95 19.41 7.28
CA GLU A 142 -21.35 19.35 6.80
C GLU A 142 -21.49 18.51 5.52
N LYS A 143 -20.59 18.72 4.56
CA LYS A 143 -20.61 18.02 3.27
C LYS A 143 -20.25 16.55 3.42
N ASP A 144 -19.26 16.24 4.25
CA ASP A 144 -18.81 14.88 4.48
C ASP A 144 -19.83 14.06 5.30
N VAL A 145 -20.50 14.71 6.27
CA VAL A 145 -21.64 14.13 7.00
C VAL A 145 -22.81 13.87 6.06
N ASP A 146 -23.21 14.83 5.22
CA ASP A 146 -24.28 14.62 4.22
C ASP A 146 -23.99 13.40 3.34
N ARG A 147 -22.75 13.26 2.86
CA ARG A 147 -22.30 12.12 2.07
C ARG A 147 -22.39 10.81 2.86
N ALA A 148 -21.91 10.80 4.11
CA ALA A 148 -21.94 9.62 4.97
C ALA A 148 -23.39 9.15 5.20
N VAL A 149 -24.30 10.07 5.49
CA VAL A 149 -25.72 9.75 5.72
C VAL A 149 -26.39 9.24 4.44
N LYS A 150 -26.10 9.82 3.27
CA LYS A 150 -26.60 9.33 1.97
C LYS A 150 -26.12 7.90 1.68
N LEU A 151 -24.85 7.61 1.91
CA LEU A 151 -24.30 6.26 1.77
C LEU A 151 -25.01 5.27 2.70
N MET A 152 -25.22 5.66 3.96
CA MET A 152 -25.99 4.86 4.92
C MET A 152 -27.41 4.58 4.44
N GLN A 153 -28.12 5.59 3.94
CA GLN A 153 -29.49 5.43 3.42
C GLN A 153 -29.54 4.46 2.23
N SER A 154 -28.55 4.50 1.34
CA SER A 154 -28.45 3.58 0.20
C SER A 154 -27.98 2.16 0.57
N SER A 155 -27.37 1.97 1.74
CA SER A 155 -26.77 0.71 2.15
C SER A 155 -27.68 -0.14 3.03
N SER A 156 -27.68 -1.44 2.78
CA SER A 156 -28.37 -2.45 3.62
C SER A 156 -27.65 -2.74 4.93
N ALA A 157 -26.40 -2.29 5.12
CA ALA A 157 -25.65 -2.50 6.35
C ALA A 157 -26.31 -1.76 7.52
N ARG A 158 -26.73 -2.49 8.55
CA ARG A 158 -27.29 -1.91 9.77
C ARG A 158 -26.22 -1.56 10.79
N VAL A 159 -25.13 -2.32 10.82
CA VAL A 159 -24.02 -2.10 11.75
C VAL A 159 -23.04 -1.10 11.15
N ILE A 160 -22.77 -0.01 11.89
CA ILE A 160 -21.89 1.08 11.45
C ILE A 160 -20.78 1.28 12.49
N ILE A 161 -19.53 1.16 12.07
CA ILE A 161 -18.37 1.49 12.88
C ILE A 161 -18.06 2.97 12.73
N VAL A 162 -17.80 3.65 13.84
CA VAL A 162 -17.52 5.09 13.84
C VAL A 162 -16.23 5.41 14.60
N PHE A 163 -15.17 5.78 13.88
CA PHE A 163 -13.89 6.27 14.41
C PHE A 163 -13.74 7.77 14.11
N VAL A 164 -14.43 8.59 14.90
CA VAL A 164 -14.52 10.05 14.74
C VAL A 164 -14.57 10.69 16.13
N TRP A 165 -14.06 11.92 16.29
CA TRP A 165 -14.17 12.67 17.54
C TRP A 165 -15.63 12.95 17.92
N ASP A 166 -15.91 12.93 19.22
CA ASP A 166 -17.26 13.02 19.78
C ASP A 166 -18.06 14.26 19.32
N LYS A 167 -17.41 15.43 19.19
CA LYS A 167 -18.05 16.64 18.64
C LYS A 167 -18.49 16.50 17.18
N ASP A 168 -17.69 15.83 16.36
CA ASP A 168 -18.01 15.64 14.95
C ASP A 168 -19.03 14.49 14.78
N VAL A 169 -19.01 13.51 15.69
CA VAL A 169 -20.07 12.49 15.84
C VAL A 169 -21.40 13.12 16.24
N GLU A 170 -21.42 14.16 17.09
CA GLU A 170 -22.66 14.85 17.47
C GLU A 170 -23.38 15.40 16.24
N MET A 171 -22.66 16.10 15.36
CA MET A 171 -23.21 16.60 14.10
C MET A 171 -23.67 15.46 13.18
N PHE A 172 -22.87 14.40 13.07
CA PHE A 172 -23.23 13.22 12.28
C PHE A 172 -24.53 12.55 12.77
N LEU A 173 -24.65 12.29 14.07
CA LEU A 173 -25.85 11.68 14.65
C LEU A 173 -27.05 12.63 14.58
N THR A 174 -26.84 13.92 14.83
CA THR A 174 -27.90 14.94 14.70
C THR A 174 -28.45 15.00 13.27
N GLU A 175 -27.61 14.85 12.25
CA GLU A 175 -28.07 14.77 10.85
C GLU A 175 -28.91 13.51 10.58
N LEU A 176 -28.58 12.38 11.23
CA LEU A 176 -29.41 11.17 11.16
C LEU A 176 -30.79 11.39 11.79
N VAL A 177 -30.88 12.15 12.88
CA VAL A 177 -32.16 12.56 13.48
C VAL A 177 -32.95 13.40 12.47
N HIS A 178 -32.34 14.45 11.91
CA HIS A 178 -32.99 15.34 10.94
C HIS A 178 -33.54 14.60 9.71
N ARG A 179 -32.86 13.55 9.26
CA ARG A 179 -33.28 12.73 8.11
C ARG A 179 -34.08 11.50 8.48
N ASN A 180 -34.45 11.32 9.75
CA ASN A 180 -35.15 10.14 10.27
C ASN A 180 -34.48 8.81 9.87
N VAL A 181 -33.15 8.75 9.89
CA VAL A 181 -32.39 7.53 9.60
C VAL A 181 -32.28 6.67 10.85
N THR A 182 -33.25 5.79 11.04
CA THR A 182 -33.35 4.89 12.21
C THR A 182 -32.86 3.46 11.91
N GLY A 183 -32.84 2.60 12.92
CA GLY A 183 -32.60 1.15 12.75
C GLY A 183 -31.14 0.76 12.49
N ARG A 184 -30.20 1.63 12.87
CA ARG A 184 -28.76 1.39 12.78
C ARG A 184 -28.22 0.97 14.15
N GLN A 185 -27.18 0.14 14.12
CA GLN A 185 -26.44 -0.33 15.28
C GLN A 185 -25.04 0.27 15.21
N PHE A 186 -24.69 1.15 16.12
CA PHE A 186 -23.36 1.75 16.13
C PHE A 186 -22.38 0.92 16.94
N LEU A 187 -21.17 0.79 16.39
CA LEU A 187 -19.96 0.36 17.11
C LEU A 187 -19.11 1.61 17.37
N ALA A 188 -19.19 2.10 18.59
CA ALA A 188 -18.56 3.33 19.03
C ALA A 188 -17.09 3.13 19.38
N SER A 189 -16.27 4.07 18.94
CA SER A 189 -14.88 4.14 19.35
C SER A 189 -14.75 4.63 20.80
N GLU A 190 -13.60 4.37 21.40
CA GLU A 190 -13.19 4.78 22.74
C GLU A 190 -13.27 6.28 22.99
N VAL A 191 -13.17 7.10 21.93
CA VAL A 191 -13.28 8.56 22.02
C VAL A 191 -14.70 9.03 22.37
N TRP A 192 -15.74 8.37 21.87
CA TRP A 192 -17.12 8.87 21.99
C TRP A 192 -18.09 7.92 22.68
N SER A 193 -17.72 6.65 22.90
CA SER A 193 -18.56 5.63 23.54
C SER A 193 -19.04 6.00 24.95
N THR A 194 -18.36 6.91 25.63
CA THR A 194 -18.77 7.43 26.95
C THR A 194 -18.86 8.96 26.98
N SER A 195 -19.03 9.61 25.82
CA SER A 195 -19.09 11.07 25.75
C SER A 195 -20.39 11.59 26.37
N SER A 196 -20.27 12.41 27.41
CA SER A 196 -21.40 13.06 28.07
C SER A 196 -22.10 14.08 27.16
N LEU A 197 -21.38 14.65 26.19
CA LEU A 197 -21.95 15.53 25.16
C LEU A 197 -23.09 14.83 24.41
N LEU A 198 -22.83 13.58 23.98
CA LEU A 198 -23.79 12.81 23.20
C LEU A 198 -24.90 12.21 24.06
N LEU A 199 -24.57 11.71 25.26
CA LEU A 199 -25.54 11.07 26.15
C LEU A 199 -26.57 12.05 26.72
N ASN A 200 -26.16 13.30 26.94
CA ASN A 200 -27.03 14.36 27.43
C ASN A 200 -27.88 15.01 26.33
N ASN A 201 -27.62 14.70 25.06
CA ASN A 201 -28.40 15.23 23.94
C ASN A 201 -29.69 14.39 23.78
N PRO A 202 -30.87 14.93 24.14
CA PRO A 202 -32.11 14.16 24.16
C PRO A 202 -32.55 13.71 22.77
N ASP A 203 -32.20 14.44 21.72
CA ASP A 203 -32.59 14.17 20.34
C ASP A 203 -31.96 12.87 19.81
N LEU A 204 -30.79 12.50 20.34
CA LEU A 204 -30.06 11.31 19.90
C LEU A 204 -30.65 10.01 20.47
N THR A 205 -31.54 10.09 21.46
CA THR A 205 -32.09 8.92 22.16
C THR A 205 -32.74 7.92 21.21
N THR A 206 -33.43 8.40 20.17
CA THR A 206 -34.17 7.53 19.24
C THR A 206 -33.25 6.77 18.27
N ILE A 207 -32.10 7.34 17.92
CA ILE A 207 -31.20 6.77 16.90
C ILE A 207 -30.00 6.04 17.50
N ALA A 208 -29.50 6.48 18.66
CA ALA A 208 -28.26 5.98 19.25
C ALA A 208 -28.47 4.99 20.39
N GLN A 209 -29.72 4.73 20.79
CA GLN A 209 -30.04 3.65 21.73
C GLN A 209 -29.51 2.31 21.22
N GLY A 210 -28.87 1.56 22.12
CA GLY A 210 -28.30 0.26 21.83
C GLY A 210 -26.89 0.29 21.25
N THR A 211 -26.29 1.47 21.06
CA THR A 211 -24.87 1.61 20.68
C THR A 211 -23.98 0.74 21.56
N LEU A 212 -23.09 -0.02 20.94
CA LEU A 212 -22.05 -0.79 21.63
C LEU A 212 -20.73 -0.03 21.50
N GLY A 213 -20.07 0.23 22.60
CA GLY A 213 -18.85 1.02 22.63
C GLY A 213 -17.69 0.28 23.25
N VAL A 214 -16.52 0.43 22.64
CA VAL A 214 -15.24 0.16 23.31
C VAL A 214 -14.91 1.39 24.15
N ALA A 215 -14.53 1.24 25.42
CA ALA A 215 -14.26 2.37 26.31
C ALA A 215 -12.97 2.13 27.11
N VAL A 216 -12.12 3.15 27.23
CA VAL A 216 -10.87 3.09 28.02
C VAL A 216 -11.18 2.78 29.47
N ARG A 217 -10.55 1.79 30.09
CA ARG A 217 -10.81 1.40 31.49
C ARG A 217 -10.96 2.60 32.44
N SER A 218 -12.07 2.64 33.19
CA SER A 218 -12.28 3.67 34.22
C SER A 218 -11.72 3.27 35.58
N ALA A 219 -11.16 4.23 36.32
CA ALA A 219 -10.71 4.04 37.69
C ALA A 219 -10.95 5.29 38.54
N PRO A 220 -11.32 5.14 39.83
CA PRO A 220 -11.43 6.28 40.74
C PRO A 220 -10.06 6.85 41.09
N ILE A 221 -10.00 8.16 41.31
CA ILE A 221 -8.82 8.84 41.86
C ILE A 221 -9.21 9.41 43.23
N PRO A 222 -8.86 8.75 44.34
CA PRO A 222 -9.22 9.17 45.69
C PRO A 222 -8.79 10.61 45.97
N GLY A 223 -9.72 11.42 46.49
CA GLY A 223 -9.49 12.83 46.80
C GLY A 223 -9.53 13.79 45.60
N PHE A 224 -9.63 13.29 44.36
CA PHE A 224 -9.64 14.14 43.17
C PHE A 224 -10.89 15.01 43.07
N GLU A 225 -12.07 14.49 43.41
CA GLU A 225 -13.30 15.30 43.46
C GLU A 225 -13.17 16.48 44.40
N LYS A 226 -12.68 16.21 45.62
CA LYS A 226 -12.44 17.23 46.63
C LYS A 226 -11.48 18.29 46.10
N HIS A 227 -10.39 17.87 45.46
CA HIS A 227 -9.43 18.78 44.85
C HIS A 227 -10.09 19.71 43.81
N LEU A 228 -10.89 19.17 42.88
CA LEU A 228 -11.57 19.97 41.85
C LEU A 228 -12.58 20.95 42.45
N ARG A 229 -13.36 20.51 43.43
CA ARG A 229 -14.37 21.35 44.11
C ARG A 229 -13.77 22.46 44.98
N GLU A 230 -12.50 22.33 45.36
CA GLU A 230 -11.75 23.32 46.14
C GLU A 230 -10.96 24.32 45.28
N LEU A 231 -10.87 24.11 43.96
CA LEU A 231 -10.19 25.04 43.04
C LEU A 231 -10.83 26.43 43.08
N HIS A 232 -9.99 27.46 43.13
CA HIS A 232 -10.44 28.85 43.13
C HIS A 232 -9.43 29.78 42.43
N PRO A 233 -9.85 30.69 41.53
CA PRO A 233 -8.94 31.59 40.79
C PRO A 233 -8.00 32.41 41.67
N ARG A 234 -8.41 32.78 42.90
CA ARG A 234 -7.55 33.46 43.88
C ARG A 234 -6.32 32.65 44.31
N GLN A 235 -6.40 31.32 44.33
CA GLN A 235 -5.27 30.46 44.69
C GLN A 235 -4.28 30.36 43.52
N TYR A 236 -4.78 30.46 42.29
CA TYR A 236 -4.00 30.33 41.06
C TYR A 236 -4.26 31.54 40.13
N PRO A 237 -3.83 32.75 40.53
CA PRO A 237 -4.15 33.99 39.82
C PRO A 237 -3.59 34.07 38.40
N GLN A 238 -2.61 33.22 38.06
CA GLN A 238 -1.98 33.14 36.74
C GLN A 238 -2.58 32.02 35.86
N ASP A 239 -3.48 31.20 36.39
CA ASP A 239 -4.11 30.12 35.65
C ASP A 239 -5.28 30.66 34.81
N THR A 240 -5.00 30.92 33.54
CA THR A 240 -5.99 31.43 32.60
C THR A 240 -7.08 30.41 32.28
N ILE A 241 -6.79 29.11 32.40
CA ILE A 241 -7.76 28.03 32.13
C ILE A 241 -8.76 27.95 33.28
N LEU A 242 -8.30 28.00 34.52
CA LEU A 242 -9.17 28.05 35.69
C LEU A 242 -10.04 29.32 35.69
N ARG A 243 -9.47 30.46 35.26
CA ARG A 243 -10.24 31.70 35.06
C ARG A 243 -11.36 31.51 34.03
N GLU A 244 -11.05 30.97 32.85
CA GLU A 244 -12.06 30.71 31.81
C GLU A 244 -13.15 29.73 32.29
N LEU A 245 -12.76 28.67 33.01
CA LEU A 245 -13.71 27.75 33.64
C LEU A 245 -14.65 28.49 34.59
N TRP A 246 -14.11 29.38 35.41
CA TRP A 246 -14.89 30.17 36.37
C TRP A 246 -15.86 31.11 35.66
N GLU A 247 -15.38 31.82 34.63
CA GLU A 247 -16.18 32.72 33.80
C GLU A 247 -17.34 32.00 33.11
N ARG A 248 -17.07 30.82 32.53
CA ARG A 248 -18.11 29.99 31.89
C ARG A 248 -19.11 29.42 32.89
N THR A 249 -18.65 29.04 34.09
CA THR A 249 -19.49 28.38 35.09
C THR A 249 -20.42 29.37 35.80
N PHE A 250 -19.92 30.57 36.13
CA PHE A 250 -20.65 31.55 36.94
C PHE A 250 -21.11 32.80 36.17
N GLY A 251 -20.69 32.97 34.90
CA GLY A 251 -21.06 34.13 34.08
C GLY A 251 -20.46 35.45 34.58
N CYS A 252 -19.34 35.40 35.29
CA CYS A 252 -18.67 36.56 35.88
C CYS A 252 -17.15 36.44 35.81
N SER A 253 -16.44 37.57 35.75
CA SER A 253 -14.98 37.61 35.79
C SER A 253 -14.46 37.63 37.24
N PRO A 254 -13.58 36.71 37.66
CA PRO A 254 -13.03 36.72 39.01
C PRO A 254 -12.18 37.97 39.25
N VAL A 255 -12.37 38.63 40.40
CA VAL A 255 -11.58 39.81 40.79
C VAL A 255 -10.25 39.36 41.36
N LEU A 256 -9.16 39.67 40.63
CA LEU A 256 -7.79 39.32 40.99
C LEU A 256 -7.04 40.63 41.30
N ASN A 257 -6.48 40.75 42.52
CA ASN A 257 -5.72 41.94 42.96
C ASN A 257 -6.46 43.29 42.76
N ASN A 258 -7.76 43.36 43.04
CA ASN A 258 -8.61 44.55 42.87
C ASN A 258 -8.68 45.13 41.44
N MET A 259 -8.27 44.37 40.43
CA MET A 259 -8.42 44.72 39.03
C MET A 259 -9.40 43.75 38.37
N VAL A 260 -10.39 44.29 37.67
CA VAL A 260 -11.28 43.52 36.79
C VAL A 260 -10.64 43.52 35.41
N ASP A 261 -10.54 42.36 34.77
CA ASP A 261 -10.07 42.28 33.39
C ASP A 261 -11.15 42.87 32.47
N SER A 262 -10.96 44.13 32.07
CA SER A 262 -11.87 44.90 31.22
C SER A 262 -12.10 44.26 29.85
N GLN A 263 -11.29 43.26 29.46
CA GLN A 263 -11.41 42.56 28.18
C GLN A 263 -12.46 41.45 28.17
N SER A 264 -12.89 40.95 29.34
CA SER A 264 -13.83 39.80 29.42
C SER A 264 -15.28 40.16 29.05
N GLY A 265 -15.68 41.44 29.17
CA GLY A 265 -17.06 41.88 28.98
C GLY A 265 -18.07 41.33 30.01
N LEU A 266 -17.62 40.58 31.01
CA LEU A 266 -18.44 39.97 32.06
C LEU A 266 -18.46 40.82 33.34
N PRO A 267 -19.56 40.81 34.13
CA PRO A 267 -19.59 41.49 35.42
C PRO A 267 -18.58 40.87 36.40
N PRO A 268 -18.07 41.63 37.39
CA PRO A 268 -17.15 41.09 38.39
C PRO A 268 -17.86 40.06 39.28
N CYS A 269 -17.19 38.95 39.57
CA CYS A 269 -17.69 37.96 40.52
C CYS A 269 -17.76 38.55 41.93
N SER A 270 -18.78 38.12 42.70
CA SER A 270 -19.02 38.55 44.08
C SER A 270 -17.99 38.01 45.07
N GLY A 271 -17.25 36.97 44.69
CA GLY A 271 -16.31 36.25 45.55
C GLY A 271 -16.96 35.25 46.49
N LYS A 272 -18.27 34.99 46.33
CA LYS A 272 -19.03 33.96 47.05
C LYS A 272 -19.24 32.69 46.22
N GLU A 273 -18.89 32.71 44.95
CA GLU A 273 -19.02 31.59 44.03
C GLU A 273 -18.12 30.43 44.50
N SER A 274 -18.59 29.19 44.30
CA SER A 274 -17.86 28.00 44.74
C SER A 274 -18.21 26.80 43.86
N LEU A 275 -17.22 25.98 43.52
CA LEU A 275 -17.42 24.73 42.80
C LEU A 275 -17.95 23.59 43.69
N LYS A 276 -18.08 23.80 45.00
CA LYS A 276 -18.52 22.76 45.96
C LYS A 276 -19.84 22.11 45.56
N ASP A 277 -20.82 22.91 45.17
CA ASP A 277 -22.17 22.44 44.82
C ASP A 277 -22.43 22.42 43.31
N VAL A 278 -21.40 22.69 42.50
CA VAL A 278 -21.53 22.70 41.04
C VAL A 278 -21.47 21.28 40.50
N GLN A 279 -22.42 20.94 39.64
CA GLN A 279 -22.43 19.67 38.91
C GLN A 279 -22.27 19.93 37.42
N ASN A 280 -21.09 19.60 36.88
CA ASN A 280 -20.77 19.70 35.46
C ASN A 280 -19.74 18.63 35.07
N SER A 281 -19.31 18.60 33.81
CA SER A 281 -18.34 17.62 33.30
C SER A 281 -16.94 17.71 33.94
N VAL A 282 -16.63 18.78 34.67
CA VAL A 282 -15.36 18.95 35.40
C VAL A 282 -15.48 18.37 36.80
N THR A 283 -16.56 18.66 37.53
CA THR A 283 -16.76 18.18 38.91
C THR A 283 -17.29 16.74 38.98
N ASP A 284 -17.79 16.20 37.88
CA ASP A 284 -18.19 14.80 37.76
C ASP A 284 -16.97 13.87 37.65
N VAL A 285 -16.64 13.19 38.74
CA VAL A 285 -15.56 12.20 38.81
C VAL A 285 -16.06 10.75 38.79
N THR A 286 -17.34 10.52 38.46
CA THR A 286 -17.93 9.17 38.55
C THR A 286 -17.25 8.17 37.62
N ASN A 287 -16.73 8.63 36.48
CA ASN A 287 -16.12 7.80 35.44
C ASN A 287 -14.88 8.45 34.83
N LEU A 288 -13.76 8.42 35.56
CA LEU A 288 -12.48 8.93 35.08
C LEU A 288 -11.82 7.90 34.16
N ARG A 289 -11.67 8.24 32.88
CA ARG A 289 -11.04 7.38 31.83
C ARG A 289 -9.76 8.03 31.29
N ALA A 290 -9.89 9.00 30.37
CA ALA A 290 -8.76 9.78 29.87
C ALA A 290 -7.98 10.48 30.99
N THR A 291 -8.69 11.00 31.99
CA THR A 291 -8.10 11.60 33.20
C THR A 291 -7.24 10.60 33.98
N TYR A 292 -7.67 9.34 34.04
CA TYR A 292 -6.90 8.28 34.69
C TYR A 292 -5.65 7.89 33.88
N ASN A 293 -5.74 7.84 32.55
CA ASN A 293 -4.54 7.64 31.71
C ASN A 293 -3.53 8.78 31.87
N MET A 294 -3.99 10.02 32.00
CA MET A 294 -3.12 11.16 32.27
C MET A 294 -2.50 11.07 33.67
N TYR A 295 -3.27 10.63 34.68
CA TYR A 295 -2.77 10.32 36.01
C TYR A 295 -1.67 9.23 35.96
N LEU A 296 -1.90 8.14 35.23
CA LEU A 296 -0.90 7.09 35.02
C LEU A 296 0.35 7.59 34.29
N ALA A 297 0.22 8.52 33.34
CA ALA A 297 1.38 9.10 32.64
C ALA A 297 2.28 9.88 33.60
N VAL A 298 1.68 10.66 34.52
CA VAL A 298 2.42 11.37 35.58
C VAL A 298 3.09 10.38 36.53
N TYR A 299 2.39 9.32 36.93
CA TYR A 299 2.96 8.27 37.78
C TYR A 299 4.10 7.53 37.08
N ALA A 300 3.97 7.19 35.80
CA ALA A 300 5.03 6.56 35.03
C ALA A 300 6.28 7.44 34.96
N ALA A 301 6.12 8.74 34.71
CA ALA A 301 7.22 9.71 34.77
C ALA A 301 7.85 9.78 36.17
N ALA A 302 7.02 9.78 37.23
CA ALA A 302 7.49 9.81 38.61
C ALA A 302 8.26 8.54 38.99
N TYR A 303 7.79 7.35 38.57
CA TYR A 303 8.49 6.07 38.81
C TYR A 303 9.79 5.97 38.02
N ALA A 304 9.85 6.50 36.80
CA ALA A 304 11.10 6.59 36.04
C ALA A 304 12.11 7.50 36.75
N LEU A 305 11.67 8.68 37.20
CA LEU A 305 12.50 9.58 38.02
C LEU A 305 12.93 8.93 39.34
N HIS A 306 12.02 8.22 40.01
CA HIS A 306 12.30 7.53 41.25
C HIS A 306 13.38 6.46 41.07
N SER A 307 13.28 5.65 40.02
CA SER A 307 14.27 4.64 39.66
C SER A 307 15.64 5.26 39.36
N LEU A 308 15.66 6.43 38.71
CA LEU A 308 16.88 7.16 38.37
C LEU A 308 17.56 7.80 39.60
N LEU A 309 16.76 8.16 40.62
CA LEU A 309 17.23 8.75 41.87
C LEU A 309 17.53 7.71 42.98
N GLN A 310 17.00 6.48 42.88
CA GLN A 310 17.24 5.42 43.85
C GLN A 310 18.61 4.76 43.63
N CYS A 311 19.51 5.00 44.58
CA CYS A 311 20.76 4.26 44.70
C CYS A 311 20.51 2.88 45.33
N THR A 312 20.46 1.80 44.54
CA THR A 312 20.77 0.47 45.09
C THR A 312 22.28 0.27 45.06
N THR A 313 22.91 0.22 46.23
CA THR A 313 24.31 -0.21 46.39
C THR A 313 24.49 -1.60 45.74
N PRO A 314 25.42 -1.80 44.80
CA PRO A 314 25.59 -3.10 44.17
C PRO A 314 26.25 -4.07 45.14
N ASN A 315 25.59 -5.19 45.45
CA ASN A 315 26.26 -6.44 45.80
C ASN A 315 26.64 -7.19 44.51
N SER A 316 27.37 -6.54 43.58
CA SER A 316 27.83 -7.18 42.35
C SER A 316 29.28 -6.80 42.03
N SER A 317 30.13 -7.81 41.98
CA SER A 317 31.56 -7.76 41.73
C SER A 317 31.92 -7.59 40.24
N ASP A 318 31.28 -6.66 39.54
CA ASP A 318 31.62 -6.31 38.15
C ASP A 318 32.01 -4.81 38.05
N PRO A 319 33.29 -4.47 37.80
CA PRO A 319 33.77 -3.09 37.75
C PRO A 319 33.35 -2.30 36.51
N THR A 320 32.59 -2.90 35.58
CA THR A 320 32.24 -2.26 34.29
C THR A 320 30.82 -1.68 34.22
N MET A 321 30.00 -1.83 35.27
CA MET A 321 28.60 -1.39 35.32
C MET A 321 28.31 -0.47 36.53
N ALA A 322 29.14 0.57 36.73
CA ALA A 322 28.86 1.62 37.71
C ALA A 322 28.08 2.78 37.07
N THR A 323 26.77 2.64 36.86
CA THR A 323 25.90 3.82 36.66
C THR A 323 25.67 4.47 38.03
N GLY A 324 26.51 5.46 38.36
CA GLY A 324 26.33 6.29 39.55
C GLY A 324 24.98 7.01 39.54
N CYS A 325 24.37 7.18 40.71
CA CYS A 325 23.09 7.87 40.87
C CYS A 325 23.17 9.30 40.29
N SER A 326 22.13 9.74 39.57
CA SER A 326 22.09 11.10 39.06
C SER A 326 21.62 12.07 40.14
N SER A 327 22.28 13.21 40.26
CA SER A 327 21.76 14.33 41.07
C SER A 327 20.46 14.87 40.43
N PRO A 328 19.46 15.30 41.23
CA PRO A 328 18.25 15.96 40.73
C PRO A 328 18.53 17.14 39.78
N ASP A 329 19.68 17.80 39.91
CA ASP A 329 20.07 18.93 39.07
C ASP A 329 20.71 18.54 37.71
N ILE A 330 21.02 17.25 37.49
CA ILE A 330 21.83 16.78 36.34
C ILE A 330 21.06 15.76 35.47
N ILE A 331 19.78 15.48 35.77
CA ILE A 331 18.98 14.49 35.03
C ILE A 331 18.85 14.90 33.55
N THR A 332 19.32 14.03 32.66
CA THR A 332 19.18 14.20 31.22
C THR A 332 17.90 13.55 30.68
N ALA A 333 17.43 14.03 29.53
CA ALA A 333 16.28 13.45 28.84
C ALA A 333 16.52 11.98 28.44
N GLN A 334 17.75 11.66 28.02
CA GLN A 334 18.16 10.31 27.65
C GLN A 334 18.10 9.34 28.84
N GLN A 335 18.62 9.72 30.01
CA GLN A 335 18.53 8.86 31.19
C GLN A 335 17.07 8.63 31.58
N LEU A 336 16.23 9.68 31.52
CA LEU A 336 14.80 9.53 31.81
C LEU A 336 14.09 8.62 30.79
N LEU A 337 14.46 8.70 29.51
CA LEU A 337 13.99 7.80 28.45
C LEU A 337 14.37 6.34 28.73
N GLU A 338 15.61 6.07 29.14
CA GLU A 338 16.07 4.73 29.52
C GLU A 338 15.27 4.18 30.71
N HIS A 339 15.11 4.98 31.77
CA HIS A 339 14.36 4.57 32.97
C HIS A 339 12.85 4.42 32.73
N LEU A 340 12.26 5.09 31.74
CA LEU A 340 10.87 4.86 31.36
C LEU A 340 10.61 3.42 30.89
N THR A 341 11.60 2.78 30.25
CA THR A 341 11.49 1.36 29.84
C THR A 341 11.50 0.39 31.01
N LEU A 342 11.96 0.84 32.18
CA LEU A 342 12.06 0.04 33.41
C LEU A 342 10.86 0.23 34.35
N VAL A 343 9.91 1.11 34.00
CA VAL A 343 8.75 1.41 34.83
C VAL A 343 7.92 0.15 35.05
N ASN A 344 7.78 -0.20 36.33
CA ASN A 344 6.94 -1.30 36.78
C ASN A 344 6.40 -0.97 38.17
N PHE A 345 5.11 -0.71 38.29
CA PHE A 345 4.46 -0.44 39.58
C PHE A 345 3.06 -1.02 39.64
N THR A 346 2.50 -1.08 40.85
CA THR A 346 1.11 -1.51 41.06
C THR A 346 0.23 -0.29 41.22
N THR A 347 -0.84 -0.20 40.42
CA THR A 347 -1.82 0.89 40.50
C THR A 347 -2.64 0.79 41.79
N GLN A 348 -3.40 1.83 42.10
CA GLN A 348 -4.31 1.81 43.27
C GLN A 348 -5.40 0.74 43.16
N LEU A 349 -5.65 0.21 41.96
CA LEU A 349 -6.57 -0.90 41.72
C LEU A 349 -5.93 -2.27 41.96
N GLY A 350 -4.64 -2.35 42.33
CA GLY A 350 -3.91 -3.61 42.47
C GLY A 350 -3.42 -4.19 41.13
N GLU A 351 -3.52 -3.45 40.04
CA GLU A 351 -3.12 -3.88 38.69
C GLU A 351 -1.63 -3.55 38.44
N LYS A 352 -0.91 -4.42 37.73
CA LYS A 352 0.47 -4.11 37.33
C LYS A 352 0.47 -3.16 36.13
N PHE A 353 1.17 -2.04 36.27
CA PHE A 353 1.44 -1.07 35.21
C PHE A 353 2.89 -1.17 34.76
N TYR A 354 3.10 -1.33 33.46
CA TYR A 354 4.40 -1.32 32.80
C TYR A 354 4.22 -0.94 31.33
N PHE A 355 5.32 -0.53 30.68
CA PHE A 355 5.35 -0.36 29.23
C PHE A 355 5.92 -1.60 28.55
N GLN A 356 5.20 -2.11 27.55
CA GLN A 356 5.68 -3.11 26.59
C GLN A 356 5.81 -2.42 25.25
N ASP A 357 7.03 -2.29 24.71
CA ASP A 357 7.29 -1.53 23.48
C ASP A 357 6.72 -0.10 23.51
N GLY A 358 6.76 0.52 24.70
CA GLY A 358 6.24 1.86 24.97
C GLY A 358 4.71 2.00 24.98
N GLU A 359 3.96 0.90 24.99
CA GLU A 359 2.51 0.91 25.18
C GLU A 359 2.09 0.11 26.41
N THR A 360 0.87 0.34 26.88
CA THR A 360 0.29 -0.38 28.01
C THR A 360 -0.52 -1.58 27.53
N PRO A 361 -0.56 -2.69 28.31
CA PRO A 361 -1.39 -3.85 27.98
C PRO A 361 -2.86 -3.47 27.72
N ALA A 362 -3.46 -4.13 26.73
CA ALA A 362 -4.82 -3.84 26.29
C ALA A 362 -5.88 -4.23 27.33
N VAL A 363 -6.52 -3.20 27.90
CA VAL A 363 -7.68 -3.32 28.80
C VAL A 363 -8.74 -2.31 28.37
N TYR A 364 -9.85 -2.81 27.84
CA TYR A 364 -11.01 -1.99 27.49
C TYR A 364 -12.25 -2.48 28.22
N ASP A 365 -13.07 -1.55 28.66
CA ASP A 365 -14.46 -1.82 29.04
C ASP A 365 -15.33 -1.84 27.79
N ILE A 366 -16.36 -2.68 27.79
CA ILE A 366 -17.38 -2.71 26.73
C ILE A 366 -18.66 -2.15 27.33
N VAL A 367 -19.20 -1.12 26.70
CA VAL A 367 -20.38 -0.40 27.18
C VAL A 367 -21.53 -0.49 26.17
N ASN A 368 -22.75 -0.39 26.68
CA ASN A 368 -23.96 -0.33 25.86
C ASN A 368 -24.81 0.88 26.25
N TRP A 369 -25.27 1.65 25.27
CA TRP A 369 -26.13 2.80 25.50
C TRP A 369 -27.57 2.35 25.71
N GLN A 370 -28.12 2.67 26.88
CA GLN A 370 -29.44 2.28 27.35
C GLN A 370 -30.26 3.50 27.73
N ARG A 371 -31.57 3.38 27.66
CA ARG A 371 -32.48 4.42 28.13
C ARG A 371 -32.55 4.35 29.66
N GLY A 372 -32.15 5.43 30.31
CA GLY A 372 -32.25 5.59 31.76
C GLY A 372 -33.68 5.82 32.24
N PRO A 373 -33.91 5.84 33.57
CA PRO A 373 -35.24 6.00 34.17
C PRO A 373 -35.97 7.28 33.76
N GLY A 374 -35.23 8.35 33.44
CA GLY A 374 -35.77 9.63 32.98
C GLY A 374 -35.89 9.78 31.46
N GLY A 375 -35.68 8.70 30.69
CA GLY A 375 -35.73 8.73 29.22
C GLY A 375 -34.44 9.17 28.52
N ALA A 376 -33.48 9.77 29.25
CA ALA A 376 -32.15 10.12 28.74
C ALA A 376 -31.27 8.89 28.48
N LEU A 377 -30.28 9.04 27.59
CA LEU A 377 -29.31 7.98 27.34
C LEU A 377 -28.29 7.90 28.49
N GLN A 378 -27.96 6.68 28.89
CA GLN A 378 -26.86 6.37 29.79
C GLN A 378 -26.10 5.16 29.22
N TYR A 379 -24.81 5.04 29.47
CA TYR A 379 -24.11 3.80 29.14
C TYR A 379 -24.07 2.86 30.35
N VAL A 380 -24.09 1.57 30.06
CA VAL A 380 -23.98 0.49 31.06
C VAL A 380 -22.80 -0.38 30.69
N LEU A 381 -21.95 -0.72 31.68
CA LEU A 381 -20.87 -1.68 31.51
C LEU A 381 -21.45 -3.08 31.30
N ILE A 382 -21.15 -3.68 30.14
CA ILE A 382 -21.67 -5.01 29.77
C ILE A 382 -20.57 -6.05 29.62
N GLY A 383 -19.29 -5.65 29.59
CA GLY A 383 -18.20 -6.57 29.35
C GLY A 383 -16.83 -5.90 29.41
N ARG A 384 -15.78 -6.68 29.14
CA ARG A 384 -14.39 -6.22 29.06
C ARG A 384 -13.60 -7.01 28.01
N LEU A 385 -12.57 -6.37 27.49
CA LEU A 385 -11.47 -7.00 26.78
C LEU A 385 -10.29 -7.14 27.74
N GLU A 386 -9.88 -8.39 28.00
CA GLU A 386 -8.68 -8.71 28.78
C GLU A 386 -7.65 -9.36 27.85
N GLY A 387 -6.63 -8.60 27.46
CA GLY A 387 -5.66 -9.02 26.45
C GLY A 387 -6.32 -9.20 25.07
N SER A 388 -6.54 -10.44 24.64
CA SER A 388 -7.24 -10.76 23.39
C SER A 388 -8.62 -11.40 23.58
N ASN A 389 -9.06 -11.59 24.83
CA ASN A 389 -10.30 -12.28 25.15
C ASN A 389 -11.43 -11.28 25.43
N LEU A 390 -12.47 -11.30 24.60
CA LEU A 390 -13.68 -10.50 24.77
C LEU A 390 -14.71 -11.24 25.63
N ILE A 391 -15.00 -10.67 26.80
CA ILE A 391 -15.98 -11.18 27.77
C ILE A 391 -17.16 -10.20 27.81
N ILE A 392 -18.34 -10.63 27.37
CA ILE A 392 -19.56 -9.79 27.33
C ILE A 392 -20.71 -10.55 27.98
N ASN A 393 -21.47 -9.87 28.83
CA ASN A 393 -22.77 -10.31 29.31
C ASN A 393 -23.86 -9.92 28.30
N GLU A 394 -24.20 -10.84 27.42
CA GLU A 394 -25.17 -10.62 26.34
C GLU A 394 -26.58 -10.30 26.86
N SER A 395 -26.96 -10.82 28.03
CA SER A 395 -28.26 -10.54 28.66
C SER A 395 -28.40 -9.10 29.17
N ALA A 396 -27.29 -8.39 29.36
CA ALA A 396 -27.27 -7.00 29.79
C ALA A 396 -27.36 -6.02 28.61
N ILE A 397 -27.34 -6.48 27.36
CA ILE A 397 -27.37 -5.63 26.17
C ILE A 397 -28.80 -5.21 25.85
N SER A 398 -29.03 -3.90 25.77
CA SER A 398 -30.23 -3.34 25.17
C SER A 398 -29.99 -3.15 23.67
N TRP A 399 -30.84 -3.76 22.85
CA TRP A 399 -30.76 -3.64 21.40
C TRP A 399 -31.80 -2.66 20.84
N PRO A 400 -31.52 -2.02 19.70
CA PRO A 400 -32.55 -1.30 18.97
C PRO A 400 -33.66 -2.28 18.55
N GLY A 401 -34.88 -2.09 19.07
CA GLY A 401 -36.02 -2.97 18.78
C GLY A 401 -36.03 -4.30 19.56
N ASN A 402 -35.30 -4.41 20.67
CA ASN A 402 -35.27 -5.56 21.60
C ASN A 402 -34.70 -6.89 21.05
N MET A 403 -34.09 -6.89 19.86
CA MET A 403 -33.45 -8.08 19.27
C MET A 403 -32.11 -7.70 18.63
N VAL A 404 -31.18 -8.65 18.55
CA VAL A 404 -29.89 -8.45 17.88
C VAL A 404 -30.15 -8.03 16.42
N PRO A 405 -29.63 -6.87 15.97
CA PRO A 405 -29.82 -6.41 14.60
C PRO A 405 -29.18 -7.38 13.60
N VAL A 406 -29.92 -7.77 12.57
CA VAL A 406 -29.37 -8.56 11.46
C VAL A 406 -28.67 -7.63 10.48
N SER A 407 -27.36 -7.83 10.27
CA SER A 407 -26.53 -7.04 9.34
C SER A 407 -25.66 -7.97 8.50
N VAL A 408 -26.32 -8.61 7.53
CA VAL A 408 -25.71 -9.52 6.56
C VAL A 408 -26.03 -9.02 5.16
N CYS A 409 -25.12 -9.22 4.22
CA CYS A 409 -25.35 -8.80 2.83
C CYS A 409 -26.38 -9.71 2.17
N THR A 410 -26.27 -11.01 2.43
CA THR A 410 -27.22 -12.04 2.04
C THR A 410 -27.48 -12.94 3.25
N ALA A 411 -28.74 -13.30 3.46
CA ALA A 411 -29.10 -14.29 4.49
C ALA A 411 -28.49 -15.66 4.17
N GLU A 412 -28.35 -16.50 5.19
CA GLU A 412 -27.97 -17.91 5.02
C GLU A 412 -28.91 -18.62 4.02
N CYS A 413 -28.36 -19.51 3.21
CA CYS A 413 -29.16 -20.19 2.20
C CYS A 413 -30.11 -21.22 2.84
N PRO A 414 -31.35 -21.34 2.33
CA PRO A 414 -32.28 -22.36 2.79
C PRO A 414 -31.76 -23.78 2.47
N GLN A 415 -32.26 -24.78 3.19
CA GLN A 415 -31.95 -26.19 2.92
C GLN A 415 -32.26 -26.55 1.46
N GLY A 416 -31.34 -27.28 0.83
CA GLY A 416 -31.43 -27.59 -0.60
C GLY A 416 -30.97 -26.46 -1.53
N ALA A 417 -30.35 -25.39 -1.00
CA ALA A 417 -29.71 -24.35 -1.79
C ALA A 417 -28.24 -24.13 -1.38
N ARG A 418 -27.37 -23.89 -2.36
CA ARG A 418 -25.94 -23.57 -2.21
C ARG A 418 -25.65 -22.09 -2.39
N LYS A 419 -24.60 -21.63 -1.71
CA LYS A 419 -24.05 -20.27 -1.84
C LYS A 419 -23.27 -20.12 -3.14
N VAL A 420 -23.50 -19.04 -3.87
CA VAL A 420 -22.78 -18.66 -5.09
C VAL A 420 -22.30 -17.23 -4.96
N ILE A 421 -20.99 -17.00 -5.00
CA ILE A 421 -20.43 -15.65 -4.80
C ILE A 421 -20.89 -14.72 -5.93
N LYS A 422 -21.44 -13.56 -5.59
CA LYS A 422 -21.87 -12.54 -6.57
C LYS A 422 -20.63 -11.85 -7.15
N LYS A 423 -20.43 -11.95 -8.46
CA LYS A 423 -19.33 -11.29 -9.18
C LYS A 423 -19.40 -9.77 -8.95
N GLY A 424 -18.31 -9.17 -8.47
CA GLY A 424 -18.22 -7.72 -8.19
C GLY A 424 -18.64 -7.28 -6.79
N LEU A 425 -19.17 -8.18 -5.96
CA LEU A 425 -19.46 -7.91 -4.54
C LEU A 425 -18.50 -8.67 -3.61
N PRO A 426 -18.30 -8.20 -2.37
CA PRO A 426 -17.46 -8.89 -1.39
C PRO A 426 -17.96 -10.30 -1.05
N VAL A 427 -17.09 -11.18 -0.55
CA VAL A 427 -17.38 -12.62 -0.30
C VAL A 427 -18.58 -12.92 0.61
N CYS A 428 -18.97 -11.97 1.46
CA CYS A 428 -20.17 -12.05 2.32
C CYS A 428 -21.49 -11.83 1.56
N CYS A 429 -21.43 -11.39 0.30
CA CYS A 429 -22.56 -11.19 -0.59
C CYS A 429 -22.62 -12.33 -1.60
N PHE A 430 -23.64 -13.17 -1.52
CA PHE A 430 -23.79 -14.36 -2.36
C PHE A 430 -25.25 -14.52 -2.81
N ASP A 431 -25.48 -15.37 -3.80
CA ASP A 431 -26.79 -15.85 -4.18
C ASP A 431 -27.01 -17.26 -3.63
N CYS A 432 -28.27 -17.59 -3.36
CA CYS A 432 -28.68 -18.92 -2.97
C CYS A 432 -29.37 -19.59 -4.16
N LEU A 433 -28.69 -20.57 -4.76
CA LEU A 433 -29.24 -21.35 -5.87
C LEU A 433 -29.59 -22.76 -5.41
N PRO A 434 -30.68 -23.37 -5.88
CA PRO A 434 -31.01 -24.75 -5.52
C PRO A 434 -29.87 -25.72 -5.88
N CYS A 435 -29.70 -26.78 -5.09
CA CYS A 435 -28.81 -27.89 -5.42
C CYS A 435 -29.23 -28.54 -6.74
N ALA A 436 -28.25 -29.07 -7.49
CA ALA A 436 -28.52 -29.73 -8.76
C ALA A 436 -29.28 -31.05 -8.56
N GLU A 437 -29.95 -31.53 -9.60
CA GLU A 437 -30.69 -32.80 -9.58
C GLU A 437 -29.75 -33.97 -9.21
N GLY A 438 -30.05 -34.68 -8.11
CA GLY A 438 -29.21 -35.76 -7.58
C GLY A 438 -28.29 -35.38 -6.40
N GLU A 439 -28.20 -34.09 -6.05
CA GLU A 439 -27.48 -33.60 -4.86
C GLU A 439 -28.45 -33.20 -3.75
N PHE A 440 -28.11 -33.50 -2.50
CA PHE A 440 -28.84 -32.99 -1.34
C PHE A 440 -27.91 -32.21 -0.41
N SER A 441 -28.47 -31.26 0.32
CA SER A 441 -27.74 -30.40 1.26
C SER A 441 -28.40 -30.53 2.63
N ASN A 442 -27.73 -31.24 3.55
CA ASN A 442 -28.09 -31.26 4.98
C ASN A 442 -27.42 -30.09 5.75
N VAL A 443 -26.38 -29.50 5.18
CA VAL A 443 -25.70 -28.25 5.60
C VAL A 443 -25.37 -27.49 4.30
N THR A 444 -25.03 -26.18 4.33
CA THR A 444 -24.84 -25.23 3.19
C THR A 444 -23.75 -25.58 2.14
N VAL A 445 -23.52 -26.87 1.87
CA VAL A 445 -22.74 -27.45 0.78
C VAL A 445 -23.56 -28.65 0.24
N CYS A 446 -23.79 -28.73 -1.07
CA CYS A 446 -24.49 -29.87 -1.68
C CYS A 446 -23.51 -31.05 -1.77
N GLU A 447 -23.89 -32.24 -1.29
CA GLU A 447 -23.10 -33.46 -1.38
C GLU A 447 -23.64 -34.40 -2.47
N VAL A 448 -22.73 -35.07 -3.18
CA VAL A 448 -23.02 -36.03 -4.25
C VAL A 448 -22.98 -37.45 -3.69
N VAL A 449 -24.00 -38.27 -3.98
CA VAL A 449 -23.94 -39.73 -3.78
C VAL A 449 -23.09 -40.33 -4.91
N VAL A 450 -21.87 -40.77 -4.59
CA VAL A 450 -20.98 -41.41 -5.56
C VAL A 450 -21.43 -42.87 -5.78
N GLY A 451 -22.30 -43.07 -6.76
CA GLY A 451 -22.36 -44.30 -7.54
C GLY A 451 -21.33 -44.21 -8.66
N ALA A 452 -20.40 -45.15 -8.69
CA ALA A 452 -19.28 -45.15 -9.64
C ALA A 452 -19.72 -45.12 -11.11
N THR A 453 -18.83 -44.54 -11.93
CA THR A 453 -18.79 -44.47 -13.40
C THR A 453 -19.69 -43.40 -14.04
N GLN A 454 -19.13 -42.20 -14.23
CA GLN A 454 -19.54 -41.30 -15.31
C GLN A 454 -18.37 -40.42 -15.74
N GLU A 455 -18.15 -40.37 -17.04
CA GLU A 455 -17.15 -39.54 -17.73
C GLU A 455 -17.30 -38.08 -17.31
N GLU A 456 -16.19 -37.45 -16.90
CA GLU A 456 -16.15 -36.04 -16.56
C GLU A 456 -16.37 -35.19 -17.83
N ASN A 457 -17.59 -34.70 -18.01
CA ASN A 457 -17.85 -33.64 -18.97
C ASN A 457 -17.35 -32.31 -18.39
N CYS A 458 -16.19 -31.86 -18.87
CA CYS A 458 -15.68 -30.50 -18.73
C CYS A 458 -16.76 -29.46 -19.11
N VAL A 459 -17.22 -28.62 -18.18
CA VAL A 459 -18.15 -27.53 -18.48
C VAL A 459 -17.37 -26.21 -18.60
N TYR A 460 -17.54 -25.54 -19.74
CA TYR A 460 -16.97 -24.23 -20.03
C TYR A 460 -17.38 -23.19 -18.98
N LEU A 461 -16.41 -22.58 -18.31
CA LEU A 461 -16.63 -21.36 -17.50
C LEU A 461 -16.68 -20.08 -18.36
N ASP A 462 -16.48 -20.18 -19.68
CA ASP A 462 -16.48 -19.03 -20.58
C ASP A 462 -17.12 -19.36 -21.94
N ARG A 463 -18.06 -18.52 -22.39
CA ARG A 463 -18.49 -18.50 -23.79
C ARG A 463 -17.38 -17.80 -24.56
N ALA A 464 -16.51 -18.59 -25.19
CA ALA A 464 -15.40 -18.10 -26.01
C ALA A 464 -15.83 -16.93 -26.93
N GLN A 465 -15.44 -15.72 -26.57
CA GLN A 465 -15.48 -14.56 -27.45
C GLN A 465 -14.03 -14.19 -27.79
N HIS A 466 -13.54 -14.69 -28.92
CA HIS A 466 -12.38 -14.22 -29.73
C HIS A 466 -11.02 -13.85 -29.05
N LEU A 467 -10.88 -13.93 -27.72
CA LEU A 467 -9.68 -13.55 -26.97
C LEU A 467 -8.77 -14.75 -26.65
N ASP A 468 -9.31 -15.97 -26.54
CA ASP A 468 -8.51 -17.19 -26.35
C ASP A 468 -7.71 -17.59 -27.61
N THR A 469 -7.99 -16.95 -28.75
CA THR A 469 -7.32 -17.18 -30.04
C THR A 469 -6.14 -16.23 -30.30
N VAL A 470 -5.90 -15.25 -29.43
CA VAL A 470 -4.83 -14.25 -29.60
C VAL A 470 -3.60 -14.66 -28.82
N GLY A 471 -2.67 -15.34 -29.49
CA GLY A 471 -1.45 -15.86 -28.88
C GLY A 471 -0.64 -16.75 -29.81
N LEU A 472 0.54 -17.15 -29.35
CA LEU A 472 1.42 -18.09 -30.06
C LEU A 472 1.44 -19.43 -29.33
N PHE A 473 1.36 -20.53 -30.06
CA PHE A 473 1.36 -21.87 -29.48
C PHE A 473 2.23 -22.85 -30.28
N LYS A 474 3.00 -23.66 -29.56
CA LYS A 474 3.69 -24.83 -30.10
C LYS A 474 3.77 -25.92 -29.05
N ASP A 475 3.39 -27.13 -29.42
CA ASP A 475 3.38 -28.27 -28.51
C ASP A 475 4.78 -28.83 -28.23
N GLY A 476 4.91 -29.52 -27.10
CA GLY A 476 6.14 -30.16 -26.61
C GLY A 476 5.90 -31.00 -25.36
N ASP A 477 6.91 -31.75 -24.93
CA ASP A 477 6.86 -32.59 -23.74
C ASP A 477 6.63 -31.78 -22.46
N VAL A 478 7.23 -30.57 -22.42
CA VAL A 478 7.07 -29.58 -21.35
C VAL A 478 6.69 -28.23 -21.95
N ILE A 479 5.61 -27.64 -21.43
CA ILE A 479 5.09 -26.35 -21.90
C ILE A 479 5.56 -25.21 -21.00
N ILE A 480 6.17 -24.19 -21.61
CA ILE A 480 6.45 -22.89 -20.99
C ILE A 480 5.29 -21.94 -21.29
N GLY A 481 4.65 -21.43 -20.24
CA GLY A 481 3.65 -20.37 -20.39
C GLY A 481 4.32 -19.00 -20.43
N ALA A 482 3.85 -18.08 -21.27
CA ALA A 482 4.34 -16.72 -21.32
C ALA A 482 3.19 -15.71 -21.41
N LEU A 483 3.30 -14.62 -20.67
CA LEU A 483 2.43 -13.46 -20.77
C LEU A 483 3.21 -12.30 -21.41
N ILE A 484 2.72 -11.81 -22.55
CA ILE A 484 3.26 -10.65 -23.26
C ILE A 484 2.13 -9.65 -23.47
N ASN A 485 2.37 -8.36 -23.27
CA ASN A 485 1.39 -7.30 -23.50
C ASN A 485 1.39 -6.85 -24.99
N PHE A 486 0.68 -7.58 -25.85
CA PHE A 486 0.56 -7.22 -27.27
C PHE A 486 -0.32 -5.98 -27.48
N TYR A 487 -1.28 -5.77 -26.60
CA TYR A 487 -2.20 -4.64 -26.61
C TYR A 487 -2.20 -3.93 -25.25
N MET A 488 -2.69 -2.69 -25.22
CA MET A 488 -2.76 -1.88 -24.01
C MET A 488 -4.14 -1.96 -23.33
N LEU A 489 -4.19 -1.40 -22.13
CA LEU A 489 -5.35 -1.34 -21.22
C LEU A 489 -6.62 -0.88 -21.96
N PRO A 490 -7.76 -1.61 -21.96
CA PRO A 490 -9.06 -1.09 -22.41
C PRO A 490 -9.49 0.17 -21.63
N PRO A 491 -10.41 1.03 -22.13
CA PRO A 491 -10.93 2.14 -21.33
C PRO A 491 -11.64 1.55 -20.11
N THR A 492 -11.61 2.20 -18.95
CA THR A 492 -12.47 1.78 -17.83
C THR A 492 -13.92 1.80 -18.29
N LEU A 493 -14.56 0.64 -18.41
CA LEU A 493 -16.01 0.61 -18.56
C LEU A 493 -16.62 1.16 -17.29
N ASP A 494 -17.44 2.19 -17.46
CA ASP A 494 -18.52 2.45 -16.52
C ASP A 494 -19.57 1.37 -16.73
N LEU A 495 -19.37 0.22 -16.09
CA LEU A 495 -20.28 -0.90 -16.18
C LEU A 495 -21.57 -0.51 -15.46
N SER A 496 -22.65 -0.31 -16.22
CA SER A 496 -24.00 -0.14 -15.67
C SER A 496 -24.53 -1.42 -15.01
N PHE A 497 -23.88 -2.56 -15.25
CA PHE A 497 -24.29 -3.91 -14.86
C PHE A 497 -25.71 -4.28 -15.30
N THR A 498 -26.20 -3.66 -16.38
CA THR A 498 -27.51 -3.97 -16.98
C THR A 498 -27.46 -5.15 -17.95
N GLU A 499 -26.26 -5.55 -18.38
CA GLU A 499 -26.00 -6.70 -19.25
C GLU A 499 -24.84 -7.52 -18.68
N GLU A 500 -24.69 -8.77 -19.12
CA GLU A 500 -23.59 -9.64 -18.70
C GLU A 500 -22.24 -8.96 -18.99
N PRO A 501 -21.41 -8.70 -17.96
CA PRO A 501 -20.17 -7.96 -18.15
C PRO A 501 -19.16 -8.82 -18.92
N TYR A 502 -18.87 -8.40 -20.14
CA TYR A 502 -17.85 -9.00 -20.98
C TYR A 502 -16.52 -8.24 -20.82
N LEU A 503 -15.40 -8.95 -21.00
CA LEU A 503 -14.09 -8.31 -21.09
C LEU A 503 -14.00 -7.62 -22.44
N GLN A 504 -13.83 -6.29 -22.44
CA GLN A 504 -13.64 -5.55 -23.69
C GLN A 504 -12.36 -6.03 -24.40
N PRO A 505 -12.37 -6.08 -25.75
CA PRO A 505 -11.16 -6.28 -26.52
C PRO A 505 -10.11 -5.23 -26.18
N CYS A 506 -8.87 -5.67 -26.10
CA CYS A 506 -7.73 -4.78 -25.86
C CYS A 506 -7.46 -3.96 -27.11
N TYR A 507 -7.03 -2.71 -26.95
CA TYR A 507 -6.78 -1.79 -28.06
C TYR A 507 -5.31 -1.37 -28.10
N GLU A 508 -4.89 -0.69 -29.18
CA GLU A 508 -3.54 -0.12 -29.33
C GLU A 508 -2.40 -1.17 -29.33
N PHE A 509 -2.24 -1.82 -30.48
CA PHE A 509 -1.21 -2.81 -30.75
C PHE A 509 0.22 -2.27 -30.57
N GLN A 510 0.99 -2.96 -29.73
CA GLN A 510 2.38 -2.64 -29.39
C GLN A 510 3.35 -3.48 -30.25
N GLU A 511 3.90 -2.87 -31.31
CA GLU A 511 4.79 -3.59 -32.24
C GLU A 511 6.02 -4.20 -31.54
N SER A 512 6.68 -3.46 -30.65
CA SER A 512 7.92 -3.91 -30.00
C SER A 512 7.74 -5.17 -29.15
N THR A 513 6.54 -5.46 -28.65
CA THR A 513 6.28 -6.64 -27.82
C THR A 513 6.17 -7.92 -28.66
N VAL A 514 5.98 -7.81 -29.98
CA VAL A 514 6.14 -8.93 -30.91
C VAL A 514 7.57 -9.47 -30.87
N GLN A 515 8.57 -8.60 -30.78
CA GLN A 515 9.97 -9.01 -30.65
C GLN A 515 10.20 -9.82 -29.36
N TRP A 516 9.52 -9.46 -28.26
CA TRP A 516 9.60 -10.18 -26.98
C TRP A 516 8.99 -11.58 -27.09
N ALA A 517 7.82 -11.70 -27.70
CA ALA A 517 7.20 -12.99 -27.95
C ALA A 517 8.05 -13.87 -28.87
N GLN A 518 8.63 -13.30 -29.92
CA GLN A 518 9.54 -14.02 -30.82
C GLN A 518 10.85 -14.42 -30.13
N ALA A 519 11.31 -13.71 -29.10
CA ALA A 519 12.43 -14.16 -28.29
C ALA A 519 12.11 -15.45 -27.50
N VAL A 520 10.87 -15.62 -27.02
CA VAL A 520 10.42 -16.89 -26.43
C VAL A 520 10.46 -18.01 -27.46
N VAL A 521 9.88 -17.76 -28.64
CA VAL A 521 9.84 -18.73 -29.75
C VAL A 521 11.26 -19.13 -30.16
N PHE A 522 12.12 -18.15 -30.37
CA PHE A 522 13.51 -18.33 -30.79
C PHE A 522 14.32 -19.11 -29.75
N ALA A 523 14.25 -18.71 -28.47
CA ALA A 523 14.98 -19.38 -27.39
C ALA A 523 14.55 -20.85 -27.24
N VAL A 524 13.24 -21.13 -27.30
CA VAL A 524 12.73 -22.52 -27.25
C VAL A 524 13.25 -23.34 -28.43
N ASP A 525 13.22 -22.80 -29.65
CA ASP A 525 13.73 -23.48 -30.84
C ASP A 525 15.25 -23.69 -30.81
N GLU A 526 16.00 -22.75 -30.23
CA GLU A 526 17.43 -22.86 -30.03
C GLU A 526 17.78 -23.94 -28.99
N ILE A 527 17.08 -23.95 -27.85
CA ILE A 527 17.25 -24.96 -26.80
C ILE A 527 16.92 -26.36 -27.33
N ASN A 528 15.82 -26.51 -28.07
CA ASN A 528 15.43 -27.79 -28.67
C ASN A 528 16.44 -28.34 -29.70
N ARG A 529 17.32 -27.49 -30.26
CA ARG A 529 18.41 -27.91 -31.16
C ARG A 529 19.71 -28.20 -30.42
N ASN A 530 19.81 -27.85 -29.14
CA ASN A 530 21.01 -28.03 -28.34
C ASN A 530 21.06 -29.46 -27.77
N PRO A 531 22.03 -30.31 -28.18
CA PRO A 531 22.10 -31.69 -27.72
C PRO A 531 22.53 -31.82 -26.25
N SER A 532 23.07 -30.76 -25.64
CA SER A 532 23.60 -30.78 -24.27
C SER A 532 22.62 -30.25 -23.22
N LEU A 533 21.63 -29.46 -23.64
CA LEU A 533 20.64 -28.86 -22.74
C LEU A 533 19.28 -29.52 -22.99
N LEU A 534 18.75 -30.20 -21.98
CA LEU A 534 17.50 -30.99 -22.05
C LEU A 534 17.51 -32.10 -23.13
N PRO A 535 18.53 -32.99 -23.15
CA PRO A 535 18.58 -34.06 -24.15
C PRO A 535 17.35 -34.99 -24.00
N GLY A 536 16.68 -35.27 -25.13
CA GLY A 536 15.51 -36.14 -25.17
C GLY A 536 14.20 -35.49 -24.68
N VAL A 537 14.20 -34.18 -24.39
CA VAL A 537 13.00 -33.44 -24.00
C VAL A 537 12.79 -32.26 -24.94
N ARG A 538 11.59 -32.17 -25.53
CA ARG A 538 11.20 -31.08 -26.41
C ARG A 538 10.38 -30.06 -25.63
N LEU A 539 10.87 -28.83 -25.55
CA LEU A 539 10.13 -27.69 -25.02
C LEU A 539 9.07 -27.21 -26.03
N GLY A 540 7.85 -26.99 -25.52
CA GLY A 540 6.80 -26.24 -26.19
C GLY A 540 6.52 -24.92 -25.47
N TYR A 541 5.68 -24.08 -26.06
CA TYR A 541 5.30 -22.79 -25.49
C TYR A 541 3.84 -22.44 -25.73
N ARG A 542 3.29 -21.62 -24.83
CA ARG A 542 2.03 -20.90 -25.02
C ARG A 542 2.22 -19.45 -24.61
N ILE A 543 2.00 -18.52 -25.52
CA ILE A 543 2.16 -17.09 -25.30
C ILE A 543 0.80 -16.45 -25.42
N MET A 544 0.34 -15.78 -24.36
CA MET A 544 -0.97 -15.13 -24.32
C MET A 544 -0.82 -13.64 -24.05
N ASP A 545 -1.79 -12.85 -24.54
CA ASP A 545 -1.85 -11.44 -24.24
C ASP A 545 -2.22 -11.17 -22.77
N SER A 546 -1.49 -10.27 -22.12
CA SER A 546 -1.81 -9.77 -20.77
C SER A 546 -2.70 -8.54 -20.78
N CYS A 547 -2.78 -7.84 -21.92
CA CYS A 547 -3.40 -6.51 -22.12
C CYS A 547 -2.93 -5.44 -21.13
N SER A 548 -1.79 -5.67 -20.46
CA SER A 548 -1.33 -4.90 -19.32
C SER A 548 -2.43 -4.66 -18.26
N ARG A 549 -3.41 -5.56 -18.08
CA ARG A 549 -4.57 -5.37 -17.16
C ARG A 549 -4.90 -6.64 -16.39
N TYR A 550 -5.13 -6.49 -15.08
CA TYR A 550 -5.29 -7.61 -14.15
C TYR A 550 -6.32 -8.69 -14.57
N PRO A 551 -7.53 -8.41 -15.11
CA PRO A 551 -8.49 -9.46 -15.44
C PRO A 551 -8.00 -10.32 -16.62
N HIS A 552 -7.36 -9.68 -17.60
CA HIS A 552 -6.82 -10.34 -18.78
C HIS A 552 -5.59 -11.17 -18.39
N SER A 553 -4.66 -10.59 -17.62
CA SER A 553 -3.48 -11.30 -17.14
C SER A 553 -3.85 -12.54 -16.31
N LEU A 554 -4.86 -12.43 -15.42
CA LEU A 554 -5.32 -13.55 -14.60
C LEU A 554 -6.00 -14.63 -15.44
N ARG A 555 -6.90 -14.25 -16.38
CA ARG A 555 -7.53 -15.18 -17.32
C ARG A 555 -6.48 -15.96 -18.12
N SER A 556 -5.53 -15.24 -18.71
CA SER A 556 -4.46 -15.82 -19.51
C SER A 556 -3.64 -16.81 -18.69
N VAL A 557 -3.20 -16.44 -17.48
CA VAL A 557 -2.46 -17.36 -16.59
C VAL A 557 -3.27 -18.58 -16.18
N MET A 558 -4.55 -18.43 -15.86
CA MET A 558 -5.41 -19.56 -15.51
C MET A 558 -5.56 -20.53 -16.70
N SER A 559 -5.69 -20.01 -17.92
CA SER A 559 -5.69 -20.82 -19.14
C SER A 559 -4.35 -21.56 -19.33
N LEU A 560 -3.23 -20.89 -19.09
CA LEU A 560 -1.89 -21.48 -19.21
C LEU A 560 -1.67 -22.65 -18.24
N ILE A 561 -2.03 -22.49 -16.96
CA ILE A 561 -1.75 -23.51 -15.92
C ILE A 561 -2.80 -24.63 -15.87
N SER A 562 -3.98 -24.42 -16.47
CA SER A 562 -5.03 -25.45 -16.56
C SER A 562 -4.88 -26.36 -17.79
N GLY A 563 -3.99 -26.02 -18.72
CA GLY A 563 -3.86 -26.76 -19.98
C GLY A 563 -4.69 -26.16 -21.10
N GLY A 564 -5.78 -25.43 -20.83
CA GLY A 564 -6.52 -24.68 -21.86
C GLY A 564 -7.21 -25.53 -22.95
N ASN A 565 -8.17 -24.91 -23.64
CA ASN A 565 -9.17 -25.51 -24.53
C ASN A 565 -10.11 -26.47 -23.79
N GLY A 566 -11.39 -26.11 -23.68
CA GLY A 566 -12.42 -26.72 -22.83
C GLY A 566 -12.77 -28.20 -23.04
N THR A 567 -11.87 -29.00 -23.61
CA THR A 567 -11.89 -30.45 -23.56
C THR A 567 -10.91 -30.90 -22.48
N CYS A 568 -11.35 -31.74 -21.53
CA CYS A 568 -10.50 -32.37 -20.51
C CYS A 568 -9.37 -33.25 -21.12
N GLU A 569 -9.36 -33.41 -22.44
CA GLU A 569 -8.33 -34.07 -23.21
C GLU A 569 -7.67 -33.09 -24.18
N THR A 570 -6.33 -33.15 -24.26
CA THR A 570 -5.42 -32.73 -25.37
C THR A 570 -4.40 -31.62 -25.10
N THR A 571 -4.30 -31.04 -23.92
CA THR A 571 -3.39 -29.90 -23.73
C THR A 571 -2.59 -29.93 -22.41
N ARG A 572 -1.26 -30.01 -22.52
CA ARG A 572 -0.36 -30.05 -21.36
C ARG A 572 -0.33 -28.66 -20.67
N PRO A 573 -0.56 -28.57 -19.34
CA PRO A 573 -0.50 -27.30 -18.60
C PRO A 573 0.93 -26.77 -18.48
N ALA A 574 1.06 -25.44 -18.51
CA ALA A 574 2.31 -24.77 -18.24
C ALA A 574 2.75 -24.98 -16.78
N LYS A 575 4.01 -25.39 -16.59
CA LYS A 575 4.58 -25.63 -15.24
C LYS A 575 5.35 -24.43 -14.69
N ILE A 576 5.60 -23.44 -15.54
CA ILE A 576 6.28 -22.19 -15.24
C ILE A 576 5.74 -21.07 -16.13
N ILE A 577 5.68 -19.86 -15.59
CA ILE A 577 5.20 -18.68 -16.30
C ILE A 577 6.35 -17.70 -16.51
N ILE A 578 6.56 -17.27 -17.75
CA ILE A 578 7.44 -16.16 -18.10
C ILE A 578 6.58 -14.89 -18.20
N GLY A 579 6.94 -13.85 -17.46
CA GLY A 579 6.09 -12.67 -17.25
C GLY A 579 5.38 -12.68 -15.89
N GLU A 580 4.59 -11.67 -15.55
CA GLU A 580 4.12 -10.55 -16.41
C GLU A 580 5.10 -9.36 -16.40
N ALA A 581 4.98 -8.42 -17.35
CA ALA A 581 5.92 -7.30 -17.51
C ALA A 581 5.77 -6.18 -16.46
N THR A 582 4.57 -5.95 -15.95
CA THR A 582 4.22 -4.90 -15.00
C THR A 582 4.26 -5.40 -13.56
N SER A 583 4.66 -4.52 -12.64
CA SER A 583 4.87 -4.88 -11.24
C SER A 583 3.56 -5.23 -10.51
N THR A 584 2.52 -4.42 -10.68
CA THR A 584 1.23 -4.63 -10.01
C THR A 584 0.58 -5.97 -10.42
N GLN A 585 0.58 -6.31 -11.71
CA GLN A 585 0.02 -7.55 -12.22
C GLN A 585 0.87 -8.74 -11.76
N SER A 586 2.20 -8.60 -11.77
CA SER A 586 3.10 -9.63 -11.24
C SER A 586 2.85 -9.94 -9.76
N MET A 587 2.57 -8.93 -8.92
CA MET A 587 2.20 -9.14 -7.52
C MET A 587 0.89 -9.92 -7.38
N ILE A 588 -0.13 -9.54 -8.16
CA ILE A 588 -1.44 -10.22 -8.15
C ILE A 588 -1.28 -11.68 -8.58
N LEU A 589 -0.61 -11.91 -9.70
CA LEU A 589 -0.37 -13.24 -10.26
C LEU A 589 0.49 -14.09 -9.34
N SER A 590 1.56 -13.54 -8.75
CA SER A 590 2.42 -14.29 -7.82
C SER A 590 1.62 -14.78 -6.62
N ARG A 591 0.79 -13.94 -6.00
CA ARG A 591 -0.06 -14.36 -4.86
C ARG A 591 -1.01 -15.49 -5.23
N VAL A 592 -1.61 -15.43 -6.42
CA VAL A 592 -2.51 -16.48 -6.92
C VAL A 592 -1.75 -17.78 -7.17
N LEU A 593 -0.64 -17.70 -7.92
CA LEU A 593 0.18 -18.84 -8.32
C LEU A 593 0.96 -19.46 -7.16
N SER A 594 1.23 -18.70 -6.10
CA SER A 594 1.99 -19.15 -4.92
C SER A 594 1.30 -20.34 -4.25
N SER A 595 -0.03 -20.28 -4.10
CA SER A 595 -0.83 -21.40 -3.55
C SER A 595 -0.75 -22.68 -4.39
N LEU A 596 -0.48 -22.55 -5.69
CA LEU A 596 -0.33 -23.65 -6.64
C LEU A 596 1.15 -24.05 -6.85
N HIS A 597 2.07 -23.40 -6.13
CA HIS A 597 3.52 -23.56 -6.27
C HIS A 597 4.03 -23.34 -7.70
N VAL A 598 3.31 -22.57 -8.52
CA VAL A 598 3.73 -22.28 -9.90
C VAL A 598 4.74 -21.15 -9.88
N PRO A 599 6.00 -21.40 -10.27
CA PRO A 599 6.99 -20.35 -10.36
C PRO A 599 6.69 -19.40 -11.51
N MET A 600 7.05 -18.13 -11.32
CA MET A 600 7.02 -17.14 -12.39
C MET A 600 8.34 -16.38 -12.48
N ILE A 601 8.81 -16.15 -13.70
CA ILE A 601 10.01 -15.35 -14.01
C ILE A 601 9.60 -14.13 -14.81
N SER A 602 9.51 -12.97 -14.15
CA SER A 602 9.21 -11.71 -14.85
C SER A 602 10.45 -11.17 -15.55
N TYR A 603 10.26 -10.62 -16.74
CA TYR A 603 11.33 -10.01 -17.54
C TYR A 603 11.39 -8.48 -17.41
N LEU A 604 10.39 -7.84 -16.79
CA LEU A 604 10.28 -6.37 -16.69
C LEU A 604 9.65 -5.84 -15.37
N ALA A 605 9.20 -6.69 -14.44
CA ALA A 605 8.61 -6.22 -13.18
C ALA A 605 9.70 -5.87 -12.15
N THR A 606 10.01 -4.59 -12.01
CA THR A 606 11.16 -4.08 -11.26
C THR A 606 10.84 -3.60 -9.85
N CYS A 607 9.57 -3.50 -9.43
CA CYS A 607 9.22 -2.94 -8.12
C CYS A 607 10.00 -3.57 -6.96
N VAL A 608 10.43 -2.74 -6.02
CA VAL A 608 11.11 -3.16 -4.78
C VAL A 608 10.23 -4.10 -3.94
N CYS A 609 8.92 -3.94 -4.04
CA CYS A 609 7.92 -4.75 -3.34
C CYS A 609 7.99 -6.25 -3.68
N LEU A 610 8.35 -6.62 -4.91
CA LEU A 610 8.43 -8.01 -5.38
C LEU A 610 9.64 -8.79 -4.83
N SER A 611 10.57 -8.10 -4.17
CA SER A 611 11.74 -8.70 -3.51
C SER A 611 11.37 -9.45 -2.22
N ASN A 612 10.18 -9.22 -1.65
CA ASN A 612 9.77 -9.86 -0.39
C ASN A 612 9.41 -11.34 -0.58
N LYS A 613 10.36 -12.25 -0.36
CA LYS A 613 10.15 -13.71 -0.50
C LYS A 613 9.18 -14.33 0.50
N ARG A 614 8.84 -13.63 1.59
CA ARG A 614 7.76 -14.10 2.48
C ARG A 614 6.39 -13.93 1.83
N GLU A 615 6.24 -12.94 0.97
CA GLU A 615 4.99 -12.59 0.31
C GLU A 615 4.91 -13.15 -1.11
N TYR A 616 6.05 -13.20 -1.81
CA TYR A 616 6.18 -13.68 -3.19
C TYR A 616 7.25 -14.80 -3.29
N PRO A 617 7.02 -15.96 -2.64
CA PRO A 617 8.02 -17.04 -2.59
C PRO A 617 8.25 -17.72 -3.96
N ASN A 618 7.29 -17.61 -4.87
CA ASN A 618 7.34 -18.20 -6.22
C ASN A 618 7.77 -17.22 -7.32
N PHE A 619 8.16 -15.99 -6.95
CA PHE A 619 8.50 -14.94 -7.91
C PHE A 619 10.01 -14.84 -8.15
N PHE A 620 10.40 -14.79 -9.42
CA PHE A 620 11.75 -14.60 -9.92
C PHE A 620 11.74 -13.51 -10.98
N ARG A 621 12.88 -12.87 -11.24
CA ARG A 621 12.99 -11.92 -12.34
C ARG A 621 14.37 -11.86 -12.98
N THR A 622 14.39 -11.70 -14.31
CA THR A 622 15.60 -11.50 -15.13
C THR A 622 15.96 -10.02 -15.31
N ILE A 623 15.45 -9.18 -14.43
CA ILE A 623 15.73 -7.75 -14.38
C ILE A 623 16.02 -7.35 -12.92
N PRO A 624 16.94 -6.42 -12.64
CA PRO A 624 17.21 -5.99 -11.28
C PRO A 624 16.05 -5.17 -10.67
N SER A 625 16.03 -5.09 -9.35
CA SER A 625 15.10 -4.27 -8.56
C SER A 625 15.27 -2.76 -8.78
N ASP A 626 14.18 -2.00 -8.77
CA ASP A 626 14.16 -0.53 -8.86
C ASP A 626 14.94 0.15 -7.73
N ILE A 627 15.26 -0.56 -6.64
CA ILE A 627 16.13 -0.03 -5.59
C ILE A 627 17.49 0.38 -6.15
N TYR A 628 18.04 -0.38 -7.10
CA TYR A 628 19.33 -0.08 -7.73
C TYR A 628 19.23 1.09 -8.70
N GLN A 629 18.10 1.22 -9.38
CA GLN A 629 17.84 2.32 -10.29
C GLN A 629 17.61 3.64 -9.56
N ALA A 630 16.79 3.64 -8.51
CA ALA A 630 16.59 4.79 -7.62
C ALA A 630 17.91 5.22 -6.98
N ARG A 631 18.73 4.24 -6.54
CA ARG A 631 20.10 4.48 -6.08
C ARG A 631 20.97 5.17 -7.11
N THR A 632 20.94 4.68 -8.34
CA THR A 632 21.70 5.26 -9.44
C THR A 632 21.31 6.70 -9.70
N MET A 633 20.00 7.00 -9.68
CA MET A 633 19.51 8.37 -9.83
C MET A 633 19.92 9.27 -8.66
N ALA A 634 19.89 8.78 -7.42
CA ALA A 634 20.38 9.50 -6.25
C ALA A 634 21.90 9.75 -6.34
N GLN A 635 22.68 8.77 -6.79
CA GLN A 635 24.12 8.92 -7.01
C GLN A 635 24.44 9.91 -8.13
N MET A 636 23.65 9.95 -9.21
CA MET A 636 23.75 10.99 -10.24
C MET A 636 23.46 12.36 -9.65
N ALA A 637 22.38 12.51 -8.87
CA ALA A 637 22.06 13.75 -8.19
C ALA A 637 23.20 14.22 -7.27
N LYS A 638 23.78 13.31 -6.48
CA LYS A 638 24.94 13.60 -5.64
C LYS A 638 26.16 14.03 -6.45
N ARG A 639 26.51 13.28 -7.51
CA ARG A 639 27.68 13.54 -8.36
C ARG A 639 27.61 14.90 -9.06
N PHE A 640 26.41 15.31 -9.47
CA PHE A 640 26.20 16.57 -10.19
C PHE A 640 25.81 17.75 -9.29
N GLY A 641 25.71 17.54 -7.97
CA GLY A 641 25.35 18.58 -7.00
C GLY A 641 23.87 19.00 -7.08
N TRP A 642 22.98 18.07 -7.45
CA TRP A 642 21.55 18.32 -7.54
C TRP A 642 20.85 18.06 -6.21
N THR A 643 20.62 19.13 -5.45
CA THR A 643 19.90 19.17 -4.18
C THR A 643 18.37 19.28 -4.29
N TRP A 644 17.79 19.67 -5.44
CA TRP A 644 16.35 19.90 -5.61
C TRP A 644 15.79 19.19 -6.85
N VAL A 645 15.12 18.05 -6.64
CA VAL A 645 14.65 17.14 -7.69
C VAL A 645 13.12 17.06 -7.67
N GLY A 646 12.44 17.23 -8.80
CA GLY A 646 11.02 16.94 -8.95
C GLY A 646 10.80 15.48 -9.36
N ALA A 647 9.65 14.89 -9.04
CA ALA A 647 9.28 13.54 -9.49
C ALA A 647 7.91 13.54 -10.19
N VAL A 648 7.84 12.88 -11.34
CA VAL A 648 6.59 12.56 -12.06
C VAL A 648 6.53 11.04 -12.23
N VAL A 649 5.57 10.38 -11.59
CA VAL A 649 5.54 8.92 -11.54
C VAL A 649 4.15 8.35 -11.83
N GLU A 650 4.07 7.13 -12.34
CA GLU A 650 2.81 6.42 -12.44
C GLU A 650 2.18 6.16 -11.06
N ASP A 651 0.86 6.26 -10.99
CA ASP A 651 0.05 6.02 -9.80
C ASP A 651 -0.16 4.51 -9.56
N ASN A 652 0.94 3.76 -9.42
CA ASN A 652 0.97 2.32 -9.20
C ASN A 652 2.20 1.89 -8.37
N ASP A 653 2.35 0.57 -8.17
CA ASP A 653 3.44 0.02 -7.35
C ASP A 653 4.84 0.30 -7.92
N TYR A 654 4.98 0.40 -9.25
CA TYR A 654 6.25 0.73 -9.91
C TYR A 654 6.65 2.18 -9.62
N GLY A 655 5.79 3.15 -9.94
CA GLY A 655 6.10 4.57 -9.79
C GLY A 655 6.26 5.02 -8.34
N LEU A 656 5.37 4.59 -7.44
CA LEU A 656 5.36 5.06 -6.06
C LEU A 656 6.51 4.46 -5.24
N GLN A 657 6.86 3.19 -5.45
CA GLN A 657 7.97 2.57 -4.72
C GLN A 657 9.34 3.11 -5.17
N ALA A 658 9.49 3.50 -6.43
CA ALA A 658 10.71 4.16 -6.91
C ALA A 658 10.96 5.50 -6.19
N VAL A 659 9.91 6.30 -5.93
CA VAL A 659 10.01 7.54 -5.14
C VAL A 659 10.45 7.24 -3.71
N GLN A 660 9.87 6.21 -3.10
CA GLN A 660 10.21 5.82 -1.74
C GLN A 660 11.66 5.32 -1.64
N ALA A 661 12.11 4.52 -2.60
CA ALA A 661 13.49 4.04 -2.67
C ALA A 661 14.48 5.21 -2.87
N PHE A 662 14.14 6.18 -3.72
CA PHE A 662 14.96 7.38 -3.91
C PHE A 662 15.06 8.19 -2.62
N ARG A 663 13.95 8.41 -1.91
CA ARG A 663 13.92 9.13 -0.63
C ARG A 663 14.79 8.47 0.44
N GLU A 664 14.75 7.14 0.54
CA GLU A 664 15.57 6.44 1.52
C GLU A 664 17.05 6.54 1.17
N GLU A 665 17.41 6.48 -0.12
CA GLU A 665 18.81 6.64 -0.53
C GLU A 665 19.34 8.07 -0.34
N THR A 666 18.49 9.09 -0.50
CA THR A 666 18.91 10.49 -0.28
C THR A 666 18.77 10.95 1.17
N LYS A 667 18.35 10.08 2.08
CA LYS A 667 18.18 10.39 3.50
C LYS A 667 19.50 10.78 4.15
N GLY A 668 19.52 11.94 4.81
CA GLY A 668 20.73 12.49 5.41
C GLY A 668 21.69 13.16 4.41
N THR A 669 21.29 13.31 3.14
CA THR A 669 21.98 14.15 2.15
C THR A 669 21.27 15.50 2.02
N ASP A 670 21.86 16.42 1.25
CA ASP A 670 21.26 17.70 0.87
C ASP A 670 20.27 17.58 -0.32
N ILE A 671 19.98 16.35 -0.77
CA ILE A 671 19.11 16.07 -1.90
C ILE A 671 17.67 15.86 -1.43
N CYS A 672 16.78 16.72 -1.91
CA CYS A 672 15.37 16.74 -1.55
C CYS A 672 14.46 16.63 -2.78
N LEU A 673 13.29 16.01 -2.57
CA LEU A 673 12.22 16.01 -3.56
C LEU A 673 11.36 17.27 -3.42
N ALA A 674 11.40 18.13 -4.43
CA ALA A 674 10.66 19.37 -4.50
C ALA A 674 9.13 19.16 -4.61
N PHE A 675 8.75 18.14 -5.37
CA PHE A 675 7.37 17.71 -5.53
C PHE A 675 7.35 16.25 -6.01
N VAL A 676 6.21 15.60 -5.80
CA VAL A 676 5.90 14.31 -6.40
C VAL A 676 4.52 14.44 -7.04
N SER A 677 4.46 14.30 -8.36
CA SER A 677 3.21 14.31 -9.12
C SER A 677 2.94 12.92 -9.67
N THR A 678 1.73 12.43 -9.48
CA THR A 678 1.29 11.13 -9.99
C THR A 678 0.53 11.27 -11.30
N ILE A 679 0.72 10.32 -12.21
CA ILE A 679 -0.06 10.19 -13.44
C ILE A 679 -0.75 8.83 -13.49
N PHE A 680 -2.03 8.83 -13.82
CA PHE A 680 -2.82 7.62 -13.99
C PHE A 680 -3.41 7.57 -15.39
N ARG A 681 -3.24 6.44 -16.10
CA ARG A 681 -3.49 6.33 -17.54
C ARG A 681 -4.94 6.68 -17.92
N GLU A 682 -5.90 6.29 -17.11
CA GLU A 682 -7.34 6.53 -17.31
C GLU A 682 -7.71 8.02 -17.28
N ARG A 683 -6.90 8.85 -16.63
CA ARG A 683 -7.06 10.31 -16.54
C ARG A 683 -5.80 11.04 -17.00
N LEU A 684 -5.02 10.41 -17.89
CA LEU A 684 -3.64 10.81 -18.22
C LEU A 684 -3.55 12.27 -18.63
N SER A 685 -4.43 12.73 -19.53
CA SER A 685 -4.43 14.12 -19.99
C SER A 685 -4.57 15.14 -18.84
N LYS A 686 -5.47 14.86 -17.89
CA LYS A 686 -5.70 15.73 -16.72
C LYS A 686 -4.56 15.66 -15.72
N ASP A 687 -4.02 14.47 -15.47
CA ASP A 687 -2.92 14.30 -14.53
C ASP A 687 -1.61 14.89 -15.06
N VAL A 688 -1.35 14.75 -16.36
CA VAL A 688 -0.23 15.40 -17.05
C VAL A 688 -0.38 16.92 -16.97
N ASP A 689 -1.54 17.49 -17.29
CA ASP A 689 -1.80 18.93 -17.15
C ASP A 689 -1.45 19.45 -15.74
N ARG A 690 -1.89 18.71 -14.71
CA ARG A 690 -1.58 19.01 -13.31
C ARG A 690 -0.07 18.90 -13.02
N ALA A 691 0.57 17.81 -13.45
CA ALA A 691 2.00 17.57 -13.22
C ALA A 691 2.86 18.67 -13.86
N VAL A 692 2.55 19.06 -15.10
CA VAL A 692 3.23 20.15 -15.79
C VAL A 692 3.02 21.48 -15.05
N THR A 693 1.80 21.76 -14.59
CA THR A 693 1.50 22.98 -13.82
C THR A 693 2.32 23.06 -12.52
N VAL A 694 2.37 21.97 -11.75
CA VAL A 694 3.22 21.89 -10.54
C VAL A 694 4.69 22.09 -10.91
N MET A 695 5.16 21.47 -11.98
CA MET A 695 6.55 21.58 -12.42
C MET A 695 6.92 22.98 -12.92
N GLN A 696 5.98 23.73 -13.51
CA GLN A 696 6.19 25.14 -13.88
C GLN A 696 6.26 26.05 -12.65
N SER A 697 5.51 25.73 -11.58
CA SER A 697 5.54 26.46 -10.32
C SER A 697 6.77 26.16 -9.44
N SER A 698 7.46 25.05 -9.71
CA SER A 698 8.62 24.60 -8.95
C SER A 698 9.93 25.18 -9.49
N SER A 699 10.88 25.46 -8.60
CA SER A 699 12.26 25.80 -8.95
C SER A 699 13.11 24.59 -9.37
N ALA A 700 12.60 23.37 -9.19
CA ALA A 700 13.32 22.14 -9.54
C ALA A 700 13.57 22.06 -11.05
N ARG A 701 14.84 21.91 -11.42
CA ARG A 701 15.28 21.73 -12.81
C ARG A 701 15.42 20.28 -13.20
N VAL A 702 15.75 19.42 -12.23
CA VAL A 702 15.95 17.99 -12.45
C VAL A 702 14.66 17.26 -12.15
N ILE A 703 14.16 16.49 -13.10
CA ILE A 703 12.86 15.82 -13.03
C ILE A 703 13.07 14.33 -13.23
N MET A 704 12.87 13.57 -12.16
CA MET A 704 12.83 12.11 -12.19
C MET A 704 11.49 11.65 -12.74
N VAL A 705 11.50 10.76 -13.75
CA VAL A 705 10.27 10.25 -14.35
C VAL A 705 10.26 8.72 -14.35
N PHE A 706 9.30 8.13 -13.63
CA PHE A 706 9.02 6.69 -13.60
C PHE A 706 7.61 6.43 -14.14
N ALA A 707 7.52 6.17 -15.43
CA ALA A 707 6.27 5.88 -16.11
C ALA A 707 6.52 5.09 -17.40
N TRP A 708 5.50 4.40 -17.88
CA TRP A 708 5.53 3.70 -19.16
C TRP A 708 5.77 4.68 -20.31
N TYR A 709 6.56 4.27 -21.31
CA TYR A 709 7.07 5.19 -22.33
C TYR A 709 5.98 5.91 -23.15
N VAL A 710 4.80 5.30 -23.36
CA VAL A 710 3.69 5.99 -24.06
C VAL A 710 3.03 7.07 -23.19
N ASP A 711 3.03 6.93 -21.85
CA ASP A 711 2.54 8.00 -20.96
C ASP A 711 3.55 9.14 -20.88
N VAL A 712 4.85 8.80 -20.91
CA VAL A 712 5.93 9.77 -21.00
C VAL A 712 5.82 10.56 -22.31
N GLU A 713 5.40 9.94 -23.42
CA GLU A 713 5.19 10.65 -24.69
C GLU A 713 4.15 11.77 -24.52
N VAL A 714 2.99 11.45 -23.94
CA VAL A 714 1.92 12.43 -23.67
C VAL A 714 2.42 13.54 -22.74
N PHE A 715 3.17 13.17 -21.70
CA PHE A 715 3.80 14.13 -20.79
C PHE A 715 4.77 15.08 -21.51
N LEU A 716 5.71 14.55 -22.30
CA LEU A 716 6.70 15.37 -23.01
C LEU A 716 6.06 16.25 -24.09
N ILE A 717 5.03 15.76 -24.79
CA ILE A 717 4.26 16.56 -25.77
C ILE A 717 3.59 17.76 -25.08
N GLU A 718 3.01 17.57 -23.89
CA GLU A 718 2.41 18.69 -23.15
C GLU A 718 3.46 19.73 -22.74
N LEU A 719 4.68 19.31 -22.42
CA LEU A 719 5.78 20.24 -22.17
C LEU A 719 6.19 21.04 -23.41
N VAL A 720 6.20 20.40 -24.58
CA VAL A 720 6.42 21.09 -25.86
C VAL A 720 5.30 22.11 -26.10
N ARG A 721 4.04 21.72 -25.88
CA ARG A 721 2.87 22.59 -26.03
C ARG A 721 2.93 23.83 -25.12
N ARG A 722 3.49 23.70 -23.91
CA ARG A 722 3.67 24.80 -22.96
C ARG A 722 5.04 25.47 -23.01
N ASN A 723 5.89 25.08 -23.96
CA ASN A 723 7.24 25.62 -24.14
C ASN A 723 8.12 25.53 -22.87
N VAL A 724 8.09 24.40 -22.16
CA VAL A 724 8.86 24.16 -20.92
C VAL A 724 10.22 23.49 -21.22
N THR A 725 11.15 24.22 -21.81
CA THR A 725 12.37 23.65 -22.41
C THR A 725 13.57 23.54 -21.46
N ASP A 726 13.40 23.92 -20.20
CA ASP A 726 14.47 24.27 -19.28
C ASP A 726 14.59 23.26 -18.11
N ARG A 727 14.29 21.99 -18.42
CA ARG A 727 14.29 20.84 -17.50
C ARG A 727 15.31 19.79 -17.92
N GLN A 728 15.90 19.13 -16.93
CA GLN A 728 16.80 17.99 -17.07
C GLN A 728 16.08 16.73 -16.60
N PHE A 729 15.90 15.75 -17.47
CA PHE A 729 15.20 14.52 -17.10
C PHE A 729 16.15 13.44 -16.60
N LEU A 730 15.72 12.73 -15.55
CA LEU A 730 16.25 11.43 -15.14
C LEU A 730 15.25 10.36 -15.55
N ALA A 731 15.60 9.60 -16.57
CA ALA A 731 14.74 8.61 -17.20
C ALA A 731 14.87 7.23 -16.56
N SER A 732 13.72 6.62 -16.28
CA SER A 732 13.66 5.23 -15.87
C SER A 732 14.02 4.30 -17.02
N GLU A 733 14.44 3.08 -16.67
CA GLU A 733 14.86 2.00 -17.57
C GLU A 733 13.87 1.70 -18.69
N ILE A 734 12.58 1.90 -18.44
CA ILE A 734 11.53 1.54 -19.40
C ILE A 734 11.39 2.52 -20.57
N TRP A 735 11.81 3.78 -20.40
CA TRP A 735 11.65 4.82 -21.43
C TRP A 735 12.96 5.47 -21.87
N SER A 736 14.05 5.30 -21.11
CA SER A 736 15.38 5.85 -21.42
C SER A 736 15.95 5.41 -22.77
N THR A 737 15.47 4.30 -23.33
CA THR A 737 15.90 3.75 -24.62
C THR A 737 14.74 3.51 -25.57
N SER A 738 13.58 4.13 -25.31
CA SER A 738 12.39 3.97 -26.15
C SER A 738 12.60 4.53 -27.55
N SER A 739 12.52 3.66 -28.56
CA SER A 739 12.58 4.05 -29.97
C SER A 739 11.40 4.92 -30.38
N LEU A 740 10.23 4.72 -29.78
CA LEU A 740 9.04 5.56 -29.99
C LEU A 740 9.35 7.03 -29.66
N LEU A 741 9.91 7.29 -28.48
CA LEU A 741 10.22 8.65 -28.04
C LEU A 741 11.37 9.28 -28.84
N LEU A 742 12.41 8.50 -29.16
CA LEU A 742 13.59 8.99 -29.89
C LEU A 742 13.26 9.32 -31.36
N SER A 743 12.36 8.55 -31.97
CA SER A 743 11.92 8.78 -33.34
C SER A 743 10.92 9.94 -33.46
N ASN A 744 10.29 10.38 -32.36
CA ASN A 744 9.35 11.49 -32.38
C ASN A 744 10.07 12.85 -32.56
N PRO A 745 9.94 13.51 -33.72
CA PRO A 745 10.69 14.72 -34.02
C PRO A 745 10.26 15.93 -33.17
N THR A 746 9.06 15.90 -32.61
CA THR A 746 8.50 16.95 -31.75
C THR A 746 9.27 17.06 -30.43
N LEU A 747 9.87 15.96 -29.95
CA LEU A 747 10.53 15.90 -28.64
C LEU A 747 11.97 16.39 -28.66
N LYS A 748 12.55 16.61 -29.85
CA LYS A 748 13.97 16.98 -30.06
C LYS A 748 14.44 18.20 -29.27
N THR A 749 13.54 19.16 -29.03
CA THR A 749 13.85 20.41 -28.33
C THR A 749 13.85 20.28 -26.82
N ILE A 750 13.06 19.35 -26.27
CA ILE A 750 12.79 19.27 -24.82
C ILE A 750 13.48 18.09 -24.16
N ALA A 751 13.63 16.97 -24.88
CA ALA A 751 14.16 15.73 -24.34
C ALA A 751 15.68 15.57 -24.57
N GLN A 752 16.30 16.50 -25.31
CA GLN A 752 17.75 16.52 -25.47
C GLN A 752 18.43 16.66 -24.11
N GLY A 753 19.45 15.84 -23.87
CA GLY A 753 20.23 15.82 -22.64
C GLY A 753 19.63 14.97 -21.53
N THR A 754 18.49 14.30 -21.76
CA THR A 754 17.95 13.29 -20.82
C THR A 754 19.03 12.31 -20.41
N LEU A 755 19.15 12.05 -19.11
CA LEU A 755 20.03 11.03 -18.54
C LEU A 755 19.17 9.84 -18.13
N GLY A 756 19.48 8.65 -18.63
CA GLY A 756 18.70 7.47 -18.39
C GLY A 756 19.49 6.34 -17.76
N VAL A 757 18.84 5.60 -16.89
CA VAL A 757 19.27 4.25 -16.53
C VAL A 757 18.73 3.31 -17.61
N ALA A 758 19.51 2.36 -18.10
CA ALA A 758 19.07 1.41 -19.12
C ALA A 758 19.53 -0.01 -18.77
N VAL A 759 18.63 -1.00 -18.90
CA VAL A 759 18.98 -2.42 -18.69
C VAL A 759 20.06 -2.84 -19.67
N ARG A 760 21.09 -3.56 -19.24
CA ARG A 760 22.18 -4.08 -20.09
C ARG A 760 21.66 -4.62 -21.44
N SER A 761 22.21 -4.14 -22.56
CA SER A 761 21.90 -4.69 -23.88
C SER A 761 22.81 -5.86 -24.25
N ALA A 762 22.29 -6.85 -24.94
CA ALA A 762 23.05 -7.96 -25.50
C ALA A 762 22.59 -8.27 -26.94
N LEU A 763 23.42 -8.96 -27.71
CA LEU A 763 23.02 -9.50 -29.01
C LEU A 763 22.48 -10.91 -28.82
N ILE A 764 21.48 -11.27 -29.63
CA ILE A 764 20.98 -12.65 -29.76
C ILE A 764 21.29 -13.11 -31.19
N PRO A 765 22.40 -13.83 -31.41
CA PRO A 765 22.82 -14.32 -32.73
C PRO A 765 21.70 -15.11 -33.40
N GLY A 766 21.44 -14.82 -34.67
CA GLY A 766 20.40 -15.49 -35.44
C GLY A 766 18.97 -14.96 -35.24
N LEU A 767 18.71 -14.14 -34.21
CA LEU A 767 17.39 -13.55 -34.00
C LEU A 767 16.97 -12.63 -35.15
N GLU A 768 17.89 -11.83 -35.68
CA GLU A 768 17.62 -10.94 -36.82
C GLU A 768 17.07 -11.73 -38.03
N LYS A 769 17.79 -12.80 -38.39
CA LYS A 769 17.40 -13.68 -39.48
C LYS A 769 16.05 -14.35 -39.21
N HIS A 770 15.84 -14.83 -37.98
CA HIS A 770 14.57 -15.41 -37.56
C HIS A 770 13.40 -14.43 -37.75
N LEU A 771 13.57 -13.18 -37.36
CA LEU A 771 12.55 -12.13 -37.51
C LEU A 771 12.32 -11.76 -38.98
N GLN A 772 13.36 -11.69 -39.80
CA GLN A 772 13.28 -11.42 -41.23
C GLN A 772 12.56 -12.56 -41.99
N ASP A 773 12.71 -13.81 -41.52
CA ASP A 773 12.08 -15.00 -42.09
C ASP A 773 10.60 -15.17 -41.72
N LEU A 774 10.05 -14.33 -40.82
CA LEU A 774 8.64 -14.35 -40.46
C LEU A 774 7.78 -13.93 -41.67
N HIS A 775 6.77 -14.74 -41.99
CA HIS A 775 5.84 -14.46 -43.06
C HIS A 775 4.46 -15.05 -42.77
N PRO A 776 3.34 -14.30 -42.95
CA PRO A 776 1.99 -14.77 -42.64
C PRO A 776 1.59 -16.05 -43.39
N SER A 777 2.14 -16.31 -44.57
CA SER A 777 1.86 -17.56 -45.31
C SER A 777 2.42 -18.83 -44.63
N ARG A 778 3.48 -18.70 -43.82
CA ARG A 778 4.04 -19.80 -43.03
C ARG A 778 3.26 -20.03 -41.74
N TYR A 779 2.61 -18.98 -41.23
CA TYR A 779 1.89 -18.98 -39.96
C TYR A 779 0.47 -18.38 -40.14
N PRO A 780 -0.41 -19.01 -40.92
CA PRO A 780 -1.71 -18.43 -41.31
C PRO A 780 -2.70 -18.26 -40.15
N GLN A 781 -2.42 -18.87 -39.00
CA GLN A 781 -3.22 -18.78 -37.77
C GLN A 781 -2.64 -17.78 -36.75
N ASP A 782 -1.46 -17.20 -37.03
CA ASP A 782 -0.83 -16.21 -36.15
C ASP A 782 -1.47 -14.83 -36.37
N MET A 783 -2.44 -14.51 -35.53
CA MET A 783 -3.16 -13.24 -35.58
C MET A 783 -2.25 -12.05 -35.25
N ILE A 784 -1.23 -12.24 -34.41
CA ILE A 784 -0.28 -11.19 -34.04
C ILE A 784 0.61 -10.83 -35.24
N LEU A 785 1.14 -11.85 -35.93
CA LEU A 785 1.92 -11.64 -37.14
C LEU A 785 1.09 -11.02 -38.26
N ARG A 786 -0.19 -11.40 -38.39
CA ARG A 786 -1.11 -10.76 -39.33
C ARG A 786 -1.26 -9.27 -39.05
N VAL A 787 -1.54 -8.87 -37.82
CA VAL A 787 -1.72 -7.45 -37.43
C VAL A 787 -0.42 -6.67 -37.62
N LEU A 788 0.73 -7.27 -37.30
CA LEU A 788 2.04 -6.66 -37.60
C LEU A 788 2.21 -6.42 -39.11
N TRP A 789 1.82 -7.39 -39.94
CA TRP A 789 1.94 -7.29 -41.40
C TRP A 789 1.02 -6.19 -41.97
N GLU A 790 -0.23 -6.16 -41.49
CA GLU A 790 -1.22 -5.13 -41.84
C GLU A 790 -0.71 -3.73 -41.52
N LYS A 791 -0.11 -3.55 -40.33
CA LYS A 791 0.44 -2.27 -39.89
C LYS A 791 1.73 -1.87 -40.62
N THR A 792 2.59 -2.84 -40.93
CA THR A 792 3.90 -2.59 -41.57
C THR A 792 3.77 -2.28 -43.06
N PHE A 793 2.91 -3.01 -43.78
CA PHE A 793 2.81 -2.92 -45.24
C PHE A 793 1.51 -2.26 -45.73
N GLY A 794 0.55 -1.96 -44.86
CA GLY A 794 -0.72 -1.34 -45.24
C GLY A 794 -1.60 -2.24 -46.11
N CYS A 795 -1.46 -3.56 -45.98
CA CYS A 795 -2.19 -4.56 -46.77
C CYS A 795 -2.63 -5.74 -45.88
N SER A 796 -3.72 -6.40 -46.21
CA SER A 796 -4.18 -7.61 -45.51
C SER A 796 -3.61 -8.87 -46.19
N PRO A 797 -2.90 -9.75 -45.47
CA PRO A 797 -2.54 -11.07 -45.98
C PRO A 797 -3.83 -11.84 -46.28
N GLY A 798 -4.08 -12.20 -47.55
CA GLY A 798 -5.34 -12.83 -47.95
C GLY A 798 -5.51 -14.24 -47.38
N GLN A 799 -6.67 -14.55 -46.80
CA GLN A 799 -7.15 -15.92 -46.63
C GLN A 799 -8.08 -16.28 -47.79
N ASN A 800 -7.93 -17.51 -48.32
CA ASN A 800 -8.90 -18.10 -49.23
C ASN A 800 -10.30 -18.09 -48.59
N ASN A 801 -11.25 -17.39 -49.25
CA ASN A 801 -12.71 -17.46 -49.13
C ASN A 801 -13.28 -18.02 -47.80
N THR A 802 -13.66 -17.14 -46.86
CA THR A 802 -15.01 -17.12 -46.21
C THR A 802 -15.16 -16.08 -45.08
N ILE A 803 -14.10 -15.40 -44.66
CA ILE A 803 -14.23 -14.27 -43.73
C ILE A 803 -13.70 -13.01 -44.43
N ALA A 804 -14.63 -12.26 -45.03
CA ALA A 804 -14.35 -10.96 -45.63
C ALA A 804 -13.60 -10.05 -44.61
N SER A 805 -12.60 -9.32 -45.11
CA SER A 805 -11.72 -8.44 -44.33
C SER A 805 -12.50 -7.43 -43.50
N GLN A 806 -12.44 -7.54 -42.17
CA GLN A 806 -12.87 -6.48 -41.26
C GLN A 806 -11.96 -5.23 -41.33
N SER A 807 -10.77 -5.33 -41.94
CA SER A 807 -9.73 -4.29 -41.90
C SER A 807 -9.80 -3.23 -43.01
N GLY A 808 -10.61 -3.42 -44.07
CA GLY A 808 -10.72 -2.45 -45.18
C GLY A 808 -9.43 -2.22 -46.00
N LEU A 809 -8.36 -2.97 -45.74
CA LEU A 809 -7.05 -2.87 -46.41
C LEU A 809 -7.02 -3.67 -47.74
N PRO A 810 -6.23 -3.23 -48.74
CA PRO A 810 -6.01 -3.99 -49.97
C PRO A 810 -5.30 -5.33 -49.70
N PRO A 811 -5.48 -6.37 -50.54
CA PRO A 811 -4.78 -7.64 -50.36
C PRO A 811 -3.27 -7.47 -50.57
N CYS A 812 -2.47 -8.11 -49.72
CA CYS A 812 -1.02 -8.16 -49.92
C CYS A 812 -0.65 -8.94 -51.19
N SER A 813 0.43 -8.54 -51.84
CA SER A 813 0.94 -9.18 -53.06
C SER A 813 1.62 -10.53 -52.80
N GLY A 814 2.00 -10.79 -51.54
CA GLY A 814 2.77 -11.96 -51.12
C GLY A 814 4.27 -11.87 -51.43
N LYS A 815 4.73 -10.70 -51.88
CA LYS A 815 6.15 -10.39 -52.14
C LYS A 815 6.77 -9.50 -51.07
N GLU A 816 5.98 -9.02 -50.12
CA GLU A 816 6.44 -8.21 -49.00
C GLU A 816 7.42 -9.02 -48.13
N THR A 817 8.43 -8.35 -47.58
CA THR A 817 9.45 -8.96 -46.72
C THR A 817 9.83 -8.02 -45.60
N LEU A 818 10.09 -8.57 -44.41
CA LEU A 818 10.64 -7.81 -43.28
C LEU A 818 12.14 -7.54 -43.46
N GLU A 819 12.78 -8.15 -44.44
CA GLU A 819 14.17 -7.85 -44.80
C GLU A 819 14.32 -6.38 -45.22
N GLY A 820 15.23 -5.65 -44.57
CA GLY A 820 15.46 -4.23 -44.81
C GLY A 820 14.44 -3.27 -44.17
N VAL A 821 13.36 -3.77 -43.56
CA VAL A 821 12.43 -2.95 -42.77
C VAL A 821 13.11 -2.57 -41.46
N LYS A 822 13.02 -1.29 -41.07
CA LYS A 822 13.53 -0.80 -39.77
C LYS A 822 12.37 -0.33 -38.90
N ASN A 823 11.96 -1.17 -37.95
CA ASN A 823 10.96 -0.85 -36.93
C ASN A 823 11.35 -1.47 -35.58
N GLY A 824 10.50 -1.30 -34.57
CA GLY A 824 10.75 -1.83 -33.22
C GLY A 824 10.75 -3.37 -33.12
N VAL A 825 10.42 -4.09 -34.20
CA VAL A 825 10.47 -5.55 -34.27
C VAL A 825 11.78 -6.01 -34.89
N THR A 826 12.16 -5.45 -36.04
CA THR A 826 13.33 -5.90 -36.81
C THR A 826 14.65 -5.31 -36.34
N ASP A 827 14.62 -4.22 -35.56
CA ASP A 827 15.83 -3.65 -34.98
C ASP A 827 16.37 -4.52 -33.83
N VAL A 828 17.46 -5.25 -34.12
CA VAL A 828 18.18 -6.08 -33.15
C VAL A 828 19.48 -5.44 -32.66
N SER A 829 19.72 -4.16 -32.98
CA SER A 829 20.99 -3.49 -32.65
C SER A 829 21.21 -3.38 -31.14
N ASN A 830 20.14 -3.31 -30.34
CA ASN A 830 20.18 -3.09 -28.91
C ASN A 830 19.05 -3.83 -28.18
N LEU A 831 19.21 -5.14 -27.97
CA LEU A 831 18.19 -5.95 -27.29
C LEU A 831 18.34 -5.85 -25.77
N ARG A 832 17.33 -5.30 -25.09
CA ARG A 832 17.29 -5.14 -23.62
C ARG A 832 16.19 -6.00 -23.00
N ALA A 833 14.93 -5.54 -23.05
CA ALA A 833 13.77 -6.32 -22.57
C ALA A 833 13.68 -7.68 -23.28
N THR A 834 13.92 -7.71 -24.59
CA THR A 834 13.99 -8.93 -25.41
C THR A 834 15.05 -9.91 -24.90
N TYR A 835 16.19 -9.41 -24.43
CA TYR A 835 17.23 -10.25 -23.85
C TYR A 835 16.84 -10.78 -22.46
N ASN A 836 16.15 -10.00 -21.63
CA ASN A 836 15.61 -10.50 -20.36
C ASN A 836 14.58 -11.62 -20.55
N VAL A 837 13.73 -11.53 -21.59
CA VAL A 837 12.80 -12.60 -21.97
C VAL A 837 13.57 -13.86 -22.38
N TYR A 838 14.58 -13.70 -23.25
CA TYR A 838 15.46 -14.78 -23.67
C TYR A 838 16.13 -15.46 -22.45
N LEU A 839 16.69 -14.68 -21.52
CA LEU A 839 17.29 -15.19 -20.28
C LEU A 839 16.26 -15.91 -19.39
N ALA A 840 15.00 -15.47 -19.37
CA ALA A 840 13.96 -16.08 -18.55
C ALA A 840 13.61 -17.49 -19.05
N VAL A 841 13.55 -17.66 -20.38
CA VAL A 841 13.36 -18.97 -21.01
C VAL A 841 14.56 -19.88 -20.76
N TYR A 842 15.77 -19.35 -20.88
CA TYR A 842 16.99 -20.11 -20.56
C TYR A 842 17.04 -20.52 -19.09
N ALA A 843 16.70 -19.62 -18.16
CA ALA A 843 16.65 -19.93 -16.73
C ALA A 843 15.63 -21.04 -16.43
N ALA A 844 14.45 -20.99 -17.05
CA ALA A 844 13.46 -22.06 -16.96
C ALA A 844 14.01 -23.40 -17.50
N ALA A 845 14.70 -23.37 -18.65
CA ALA A 845 15.30 -24.56 -19.25
C ALA A 845 16.42 -25.17 -18.40
N TYR A 846 17.27 -24.34 -17.78
CA TYR A 846 18.32 -24.81 -16.88
C TYR A 846 17.75 -25.38 -15.57
N ALA A 847 16.66 -24.79 -15.04
CA ALA A 847 15.96 -25.36 -13.88
C ALA A 847 15.35 -26.73 -14.22
N LEU A 848 14.72 -26.85 -15.40
CA LEU A 848 14.22 -28.12 -15.92
C LEU A 848 15.36 -29.12 -16.13
N HIS A 849 16.50 -28.67 -16.65
CA HIS A 849 17.66 -29.54 -16.89
C HIS A 849 18.21 -30.09 -15.58
N SER A 850 18.36 -29.23 -14.56
CA SER A 850 18.77 -29.66 -13.22
C SER A 850 17.77 -30.65 -12.59
N LEU A 851 16.48 -30.48 -12.83
CA LEU A 851 15.43 -31.38 -12.33
C LEU A 851 15.44 -32.75 -13.02
N LEU A 852 15.78 -32.78 -14.31
CA LEU A 852 15.76 -33.98 -15.16
C LEU A 852 17.10 -34.72 -15.20
N HIS A 853 18.21 -34.04 -14.93
CA HIS A 853 19.56 -34.61 -14.83
C HIS A 853 20.08 -34.46 -13.40
N CYS A 854 19.71 -35.39 -12.51
CA CYS A 854 20.42 -35.53 -11.24
C CYS A 854 21.60 -36.49 -11.46
N THR A 855 22.83 -36.04 -11.19
CA THR A 855 24.00 -36.91 -11.11
C THR A 855 23.86 -37.85 -9.91
N GLU A 856 24.14 -39.14 -10.10
CA GLU A 856 24.24 -40.09 -8.99
C GLU A 856 25.25 -39.58 -7.94
N PRO A 857 24.92 -39.61 -6.63
CA PRO A 857 25.91 -39.31 -5.61
C PRO A 857 26.98 -40.41 -5.61
N ASN A 858 28.26 -40.03 -5.55
CA ASN A 858 29.36 -40.93 -5.16
C ASN A 858 29.26 -41.30 -3.65
N SER A 859 28.11 -41.80 -3.19
CA SER A 859 27.95 -42.29 -1.82
C SER A 859 27.65 -43.79 -1.83
N SER A 860 28.49 -44.56 -1.14
CA SER A 860 28.37 -46.01 -0.94
C SER A 860 27.22 -46.41 0.03
N ASP A 861 26.14 -45.64 0.08
CA ASP A 861 24.96 -45.91 0.92
C ASP A 861 23.78 -46.42 0.06
N PRO A 862 23.37 -47.70 0.20
CA PRO A 862 22.29 -48.29 -0.61
C PRO A 862 20.89 -47.73 -0.31
N THR A 863 20.73 -46.82 0.65
CA THR A 863 19.42 -46.32 1.10
C THR A 863 19.01 -44.96 0.52
N MET A 864 19.88 -44.29 -0.25
CA MET A 864 19.58 -43.02 -0.93
C MET A 864 19.74 -43.12 -2.45
N ALA A 865 18.75 -43.69 -3.12
CA ALA A 865 18.66 -43.59 -4.58
C ALA A 865 18.28 -42.15 -4.99
N PRO A 866 18.93 -41.55 -6.01
CA PRO A 866 18.54 -40.25 -6.53
C PRO A 866 17.20 -40.37 -7.25
N ASN A 867 16.17 -39.71 -6.72
CA ASN A 867 14.83 -39.74 -7.28
C ASN A 867 14.72 -38.74 -8.46
N CYS A 868 15.34 -39.06 -9.60
CA CYS A 868 15.24 -38.23 -10.82
C CYS A 868 13.78 -38.16 -11.30
N SER A 869 13.31 -36.97 -11.67
CA SER A 869 11.95 -36.82 -12.21
C SER A 869 11.92 -37.17 -13.70
N SER A 870 10.86 -37.83 -14.17
CA SER A 870 10.58 -38.03 -15.60
C SER A 870 9.87 -36.79 -16.17
N PRO A 871 9.99 -36.45 -17.48
CA PRO A 871 9.22 -35.39 -18.12
C PRO A 871 7.70 -35.47 -17.87
N ASP A 872 7.17 -36.68 -17.67
CA ASP A 872 5.74 -36.91 -17.39
C ASP A 872 5.33 -36.65 -15.92
N ILE A 873 6.28 -36.43 -15.01
CA ILE A 873 6.06 -36.28 -13.54
C ILE A 873 6.66 -34.95 -13.04
N ILE A 874 6.80 -33.94 -13.90
CA ILE A 874 7.24 -32.59 -13.49
C ILE A 874 6.11 -31.86 -12.76
N THR A 875 6.33 -31.58 -11.48
CA THR A 875 5.45 -30.72 -10.67
C THR A 875 6.01 -29.30 -10.60
N ALA A 876 5.13 -28.31 -10.49
CA ALA A 876 5.53 -26.91 -10.42
C ALA A 876 6.36 -26.61 -9.15
N GLN A 877 6.03 -27.27 -8.03
CA GLN A 877 6.79 -27.18 -6.78
C GLN A 877 8.25 -27.63 -6.94
N LYS A 878 8.51 -28.79 -7.57
CA LYS A 878 9.88 -29.25 -7.81
C LYS A 878 10.63 -28.28 -8.73
N LEU A 879 9.97 -27.78 -9.77
CA LEU A 879 10.58 -26.79 -10.66
C LEU A 879 10.93 -25.48 -9.93
N LEU A 880 10.08 -25.05 -8.99
CA LEU A 880 10.33 -23.90 -8.12
C LEU A 880 11.60 -24.09 -7.25
N GLU A 881 11.80 -25.28 -6.68
CA GLU A 881 13.00 -25.60 -5.90
C GLU A 881 14.28 -25.51 -6.74
N HIS A 882 14.23 -26.01 -7.98
CA HIS A 882 15.38 -26.01 -8.90
C HIS A 882 15.70 -24.64 -9.51
N LEU A 883 14.78 -23.67 -9.48
CA LEU A 883 15.08 -22.31 -9.96
C LEU A 883 16.18 -21.63 -9.15
N ASN A 884 16.29 -21.92 -7.86
CA ASN A 884 17.38 -21.39 -7.01
C ASN A 884 18.75 -22.02 -7.34
N LEU A 885 18.78 -23.12 -8.10
CA LEU A 885 20.00 -23.82 -8.51
C LEU A 885 20.49 -23.39 -9.91
N VAL A 886 19.73 -22.52 -10.60
CA VAL A 886 20.07 -22.06 -11.95
C VAL A 886 21.43 -21.36 -11.94
N ASN A 887 22.34 -21.89 -12.75
CA ASN A 887 23.66 -21.33 -12.95
C ASN A 887 24.15 -21.69 -14.36
N PHE A 888 24.33 -20.70 -15.22
CA PHE A 888 24.88 -20.90 -16.56
C PHE A 888 25.67 -19.70 -17.04
N THR A 889 26.50 -19.90 -18.07
CA THR A 889 27.23 -18.81 -18.70
C THR A 889 26.41 -18.30 -19.89
N THR A 890 26.11 -17.01 -19.89
CA THR A 890 25.43 -16.33 -21.00
C THR A 890 26.32 -16.27 -22.23
N GLN A 891 25.74 -15.93 -23.39
CA GLN A 891 26.51 -15.75 -24.61
C GLN A 891 27.52 -14.58 -24.53
N LEU A 892 27.37 -13.68 -23.55
CA LEU A 892 28.34 -12.62 -23.25
C LEU A 892 29.54 -13.12 -22.43
N GLY A 893 29.57 -14.40 -22.03
CA GLY A 893 30.58 -14.94 -21.13
C GLY A 893 30.34 -14.62 -19.65
N GLU A 894 29.23 -13.99 -19.32
CA GLU A 894 28.84 -13.61 -17.95
C GLU A 894 28.10 -14.77 -17.26
N LYS A 895 28.34 -14.98 -15.96
CA LYS A 895 27.58 -15.98 -15.18
C LYS A 895 26.18 -15.43 -14.85
N PHE A 896 25.16 -16.18 -15.21
CA PHE A 896 23.77 -15.94 -14.84
C PHE A 896 23.36 -16.87 -13.69
N TYR A 897 22.77 -16.29 -12.65
CA TYR A 897 22.18 -16.99 -11.51
C TYR A 897 21.15 -16.09 -10.84
N PHE A 898 20.27 -16.67 -10.02
CA PHE A 898 19.39 -15.91 -9.15
C PHE A 898 19.99 -15.79 -7.74
N GLN A 899 19.98 -14.57 -7.20
CA GLN A 899 20.23 -14.28 -5.79
C GLN A 899 18.92 -13.78 -5.19
N ASP A 900 18.33 -14.55 -4.26
CA ASP A 900 16.99 -14.27 -3.71
C ASP A 900 15.96 -14.00 -4.83
N GLY A 901 15.96 -14.86 -5.86
CA GLY A 901 15.09 -14.74 -7.04
C GLY A 901 15.31 -13.51 -7.92
N GLU A 902 16.45 -12.82 -7.82
CA GLU A 902 16.80 -11.66 -8.64
C GLU A 902 18.12 -11.85 -9.37
N THR A 903 18.29 -11.17 -10.50
CA THR A 903 19.58 -11.07 -11.18
C THR A 903 20.45 -9.97 -10.57
N PRO A 904 21.78 -10.14 -10.51
CA PRO A 904 22.71 -9.09 -10.12
C PRO A 904 22.49 -7.78 -10.91
N ALA A 905 22.57 -6.65 -10.20
CA ALA A 905 22.28 -5.34 -10.79
C ALA A 905 23.42 -4.84 -11.70
N VAL A 906 23.13 -4.74 -12.99
CA VAL A 906 23.99 -4.11 -14.00
C VAL A 906 23.12 -3.20 -14.88
N TYR A 907 23.42 -1.91 -14.88
CA TYR A 907 22.75 -0.93 -15.73
C TYR A 907 23.76 -0.17 -16.58
N ASP A 908 23.38 0.10 -17.82
CA ASP A 908 24.01 1.10 -18.66
C ASP A 908 23.44 2.48 -18.30
N ILE A 909 24.27 3.53 -18.42
CA ILE A 909 23.84 4.92 -18.27
C ILE A 909 23.90 5.58 -19.64
N VAL A 910 22.77 6.12 -20.07
CA VAL A 910 22.60 6.70 -21.40
C VAL A 910 22.29 8.18 -21.35
N ASN A 911 22.68 8.91 -22.39
CA ASN A 911 22.35 10.32 -22.57
C ASN A 911 21.73 10.57 -23.93
N TRP A 912 20.63 11.30 -24.00
CA TRP A 912 19.97 11.63 -25.26
C TRP A 912 20.69 12.79 -25.96
N GLN A 913 21.15 12.54 -27.17
CA GLN A 913 21.94 13.45 -27.99
C GLN A 913 21.33 13.59 -29.38
N ARG A 914 21.72 14.63 -30.10
CA ARG A 914 21.39 14.77 -31.52
C ARG A 914 22.46 14.12 -32.37
N ASP A 915 22.05 13.31 -33.33
CA ASP A 915 22.94 12.85 -34.39
C ASP A 915 23.29 14.02 -35.35
N PRO A 916 24.24 13.83 -36.29
CA PRO A 916 24.57 14.86 -37.28
C PRO A 916 23.38 15.28 -38.18
N GLY A 917 22.36 14.43 -38.33
CA GLY A 917 21.12 14.72 -39.03
C GLY A 917 20.06 15.43 -38.18
N GLY A 918 20.36 15.71 -36.90
CA GLY A 918 19.46 16.35 -35.95
C GLY A 918 18.36 15.42 -35.41
N ALA A 919 18.44 14.11 -35.60
CA ALA A 919 17.56 13.13 -34.94
C ALA A 919 18.02 12.86 -33.50
N LEU A 920 17.08 12.55 -32.59
CA LEU A 920 17.44 12.14 -31.25
C LEU A 920 17.93 10.69 -31.27
N GLN A 921 19.04 10.44 -30.58
CA GLN A 921 19.59 9.12 -30.31
C GLN A 921 20.06 9.09 -28.85
N TYR A 922 20.18 7.91 -28.25
CA TYR A 922 20.88 7.79 -26.98
C TYR A 922 22.34 7.38 -27.21
N VAL A 923 23.22 7.83 -26.33
CA VAL A 923 24.65 7.46 -26.32
C VAL A 923 24.97 6.86 -24.97
N LEU A 924 25.71 5.73 -24.97
CA LEU A 924 26.22 5.13 -23.74
C LEU A 924 27.32 6.02 -23.16
N ILE A 925 27.10 6.52 -21.94
CA ILE A 925 28.03 7.43 -21.26
C ILE A 925 28.63 6.84 -19.98
N GLY A 926 28.13 5.70 -19.52
CA GLY A 926 28.55 5.12 -18.26
C GLY A 926 27.87 3.80 -17.95
N ARG A 927 28.17 3.24 -16.78
CA ARG A 927 27.56 2.02 -16.23
C ARG A 927 27.47 2.06 -14.71
N LEU A 928 26.53 1.29 -14.19
CA LEU A 928 26.46 0.88 -12.79
C LEU A 928 26.89 -0.58 -12.69
N GLU A 929 27.97 -0.83 -11.94
CA GLU A 929 28.44 -2.18 -11.59
C GLU A 929 28.33 -2.37 -10.08
N GLY A 930 27.36 -3.15 -9.63
CA GLY A 930 27.03 -3.26 -8.21
C GLY A 930 26.56 -1.92 -7.64
N SER A 931 27.35 -1.32 -6.74
CA SER A 931 27.07 0.00 -6.15
C SER A 931 27.87 1.14 -6.79
N ASN A 932 28.75 0.85 -7.75
CA ASN A 932 29.69 1.82 -8.30
C ASN A 932 29.17 2.41 -9.61
N LEU A 933 28.85 3.71 -9.57
CA LEU A 933 28.46 4.49 -10.75
C LEU A 933 29.67 5.11 -11.45
N ILE A 934 29.95 4.63 -12.66
CA ILE A 934 31.02 5.08 -13.54
C ILE A 934 30.40 5.85 -14.69
N ILE A 935 30.69 7.15 -14.80
CA ILE A 935 30.16 8.02 -15.86
C ILE A 935 31.30 8.82 -16.49
N ASN A 936 31.34 8.86 -17.82
CA ASN A 936 32.16 9.78 -18.58
C ASN A 936 31.43 11.12 -18.75
N GLU A 937 31.71 12.07 -17.85
CA GLU A 937 31.06 13.39 -17.85
C GLU A 937 31.32 14.19 -19.13
N SER A 938 32.46 13.97 -19.81
CA SER A 938 32.79 14.67 -21.06
C SER A 938 31.92 14.23 -22.24
N ALA A 939 31.30 13.06 -22.15
CA ALA A 939 30.41 12.53 -23.17
C ALA A 939 28.94 13.00 -23.00
N ILE A 940 28.63 13.77 -21.95
CA ILE A 940 27.26 14.23 -21.67
C ILE A 940 26.94 15.47 -22.49
N SER A 941 25.83 15.42 -23.24
CA SER A 941 25.16 16.60 -23.78
C SER A 941 24.10 17.08 -22.78
N TRP A 942 24.13 18.37 -22.44
CA TRP A 942 23.15 18.99 -21.55
C TRP A 942 22.10 19.79 -22.35
N PRO A 943 20.91 20.04 -21.78
CA PRO A 943 19.90 20.89 -22.39
C PRO A 943 20.46 22.28 -22.75
N GLY A 944 20.05 22.81 -23.90
CA GLY A 944 20.34 24.20 -24.32
C GLY A 944 21.81 24.53 -24.63
N ASN A 945 22.64 23.56 -25.06
CA ASN A 945 24.09 23.72 -25.32
C ASN A 945 24.91 24.21 -24.11
N SER A 946 24.40 24.01 -22.89
CA SER A 946 25.10 24.36 -21.65
C SER A 946 26.26 23.38 -21.36
N ARG A 947 27.30 23.84 -20.64
CA ARG A 947 28.41 22.97 -20.21
C ARG A 947 28.05 22.04 -19.04
N LYS A 948 27.07 22.43 -18.21
CA LYS A 948 26.53 21.66 -17.06
C LYS A 948 25.24 22.32 -16.57
N VAL A 949 24.29 21.53 -16.07
CA VAL A 949 23.07 22.05 -15.41
C VAL A 949 23.42 22.43 -13.96
N PHE A 950 23.57 23.73 -13.69
CA PHE A 950 23.75 24.25 -12.34
C PHE A 950 22.41 24.65 -11.73
N MET A 951 22.25 24.43 -10.43
CA MET A 951 21.17 25.08 -9.69
C MET A 951 21.50 26.54 -9.46
N ILE A 952 20.55 27.41 -9.73
CA ILE A 952 20.63 28.81 -9.31
C ILE A 952 20.46 28.81 -7.79
N HIS A 953 21.55 28.98 -7.04
CA HIS A 953 21.44 29.36 -5.64
C HIS A 953 20.77 30.74 -5.59
N ILE A 954 19.49 30.77 -5.21
CA ILE A 954 18.86 32.03 -4.79
C ILE A 954 19.38 32.34 -3.39
N TYR A 955 20.61 32.82 -3.32
CA TYR A 955 21.04 33.73 -2.28
C TYR A 955 21.07 35.13 -2.91
N SER A 956 19.91 35.77 -2.97
CA SER A 956 19.83 37.21 -3.20
C SER A 956 18.89 37.82 -2.16
N SER A 957 19.50 38.33 -1.08
CA SER A 957 19.10 39.52 -0.34
C SER A 957 17.60 39.76 -0.11
N VAL A 958 17.11 39.32 1.05
CA VAL A 958 16.34 40.16 1.99
C VAL A 958 16.82 39.85 3.40
#